data_AF-A0A8X8ZLZ3-F1
#
_entry.id   AF-A0A8X8ZLZ3-F1
#
_cell.length_a   1.000
_cell.length_b   1.000
_cell.length_c   1.000
_cell.angle_alpha   90.00
_cell.angle_beta   90.00
_cell.angle_gamma   90.00
#
_symmetry.space_group_name_H-M   'P 1'
#
loop_
_entity.id
_entity.type
_entity.pdbx_description
1 polymer ?
#
loop_
_entity_poly.entity_id
_entity_poly.type
_entity_poly.pdbx_seq_one_letter_code
_entity_poly.pdbx_strand_id
1 'polypeptide(L)'
;MGKPTTARKKFQIGSKSDDANAKTAKATERSPKAAAAFDEDTAIFINMSQELKEEGNKLYQRHDHEGAMLKYEKALKLLPPNHIDVASLRTNMAACYMQMGIGEYPRAVNECNLALQVAPKYSKALLRRARCYEAMNRLDLALRDVNSVLSMEPNNTTALEIAENVRRGIEKSGLQIEDKEVVEPTTTPTTPHAPVNRRVAKEKGKRKKNNKFEKKTVVEPQVKNVSEVVEKKTEDKVVVEEKRSVKEEKVVMKSVKLVHGEDIRWAQLPVNCGARLVRDIVVDRFPSLKGVLIKYKDQEGDLVTITTTDELRVAEGLADRQGYLRLYIAEVSPDKEPVYEGAGFEEALSKGHQEPFVVTKNIHADSKGPTCIEDWIVHFARLFKSHVGFDCDSYMDIHEMGMKLYSEALEDTVTSEDSQELFDIAAAKFQELTALASFNWGNVHLSKARKRMVTAEDSLSESTESSLAQVKDAYDWAQKEYTKAGLKYEEALKVKPDFYDGYLALGLQQFEQAKLSWYYILGSKSDLEIGLSAQILELYNKAEDSMEKGMQIWEEMEEQRLNGLSKSEKDKALFQKFGLGGLFKDISADEASEQATNVRSQIYLLWGTMLYERSVVEYKLSLPSWEECLEVAVEKFELAGASATDIAVMIKNHCSNETALEGFKVDELVQAWNEMYDSDAWRSGVTSTYMEPLFRRRSSFIYGDLSLRNGPVKSQRICICIRAFSAMDKIRRPSHAGSWYTDNPKELAEELDGWLRAAGLPKNSDVRGVVAPHAGYSYSGRAAAYAFGNIDPSNITRIFLLGPSHHYYTPKCALSKATVYKTPIGDLPIDQEGLCVVRHSIVNEELKATGKFEMMDLRVDEAEHSMEMHLPYLAKVFQGYAVKIVPMLVGALSAENEAVFGRLLAKYVDDPTNFFSVSSDFCHWGSRFNYTHYDKKHGAIHKSIEALDKMGMDIIETGDPDAFKNYLLETDNTICGRHPISVFLHMLKNSSTKVKIRFLRYEQSSQCKSTRDSSVSYASAAAKIDA
;
A
#
# COMPACT_ATOMS: atom_id res chain seq x y z
N MET A 1 -67.01 -27.55 -43.56
CA MET A 1 -67.64 -26.38 -42.88
C MET A 1 -66.51 -25.63 -42.16
N GLY A 2 -66.37 -24.31 -42.20
CA GLY A 2 -67.10 -23.28 -42.95
C GLY A 2 -66.30 -21.96 -43.06
N LYS A 3 -66.50 -21.23 -44.17
CA LYS A 3 -66.01 -19.84 -44.46
C LYS A 3 -66.67 -18.80 -43.51
N PRO A 4 -66.35 -17.47 -43.50
CA PRO A 4 -65.66 -16.66 -44.55
C PRO A 4 -64.73 -15.47 -44.12
N THR A 5 -63.97 -14.91 -45.08
CA THR A 5 -63.61 -13.45 -45.30
C THR A 5 -62.96 -12.59 -44.18
N THR A 6 -62.30 -11.43 -44.38
CA THR A 6 -61.92 -10.52 -45.51
C THR A 6 -60.74 -9.65 -44.98
N ALA A 7 -59.62 -9.30 -45.65
CA ALA A 7 -59.33 -8.76 -47.00
C ALA A 7 -59.26 -7.21 -47.12
N ARG A 8 -58.04 -6.65 -47.27
CA ARG A 8 -57.59 -5.40 -47.97
C ARG A 8 -56.04 -5.43 -47.99
N LYS A 9 -55.26 -5.22 -49.07
CA LYS A 9 -55.16 -4.17 -50.15
C LYS A 9 -54.68 -2.80 -49.61
N LYS A 10 -53.76 -2.05 -50.23
CA LYS A 10 -52.89 -2.14 -51.46
C LYS A 10 -51.69 -1.15 -51.26
N PHE A 11 -50.61 -0.96 -52.04
CA PHE A 11 -50.07 -1.39 -53.37
C PHE A 11 -48.91 -2.43 -53.17
N GLN A 12 -47.88 -2.75 -54.00
CA GLN A 12 -47.19 -2.23 -55.22
C GLN A 12 -46.38 -0.92 -55.01
N ILE A 13 -45.30 -0.57 -55.75
CA ILE A 13 -44.68 -0.99 -57.04
C ILE A 13 -43.22 -1.48 -56.75
N GLY A 14 -42.54 -2.35 -57.51
CA GLY A 14 -42.88 -3.14 -58.70
C GLY A 14 -41.62 -3.51 -59.51
N SER A 15 -41.41 -4.80 -59.81
CA SER A 15 -40.17 -5.37 -60.35
C SER A 15 -40.22 -5.71 -61.85
N LYS A 16 -39.05 -5.82 -62.49
CA LYS A 16 -38.69 -6.59 -63.71
C LYS A 16 -37.15 -6.52 -63.90
N SER A 17 -36.46 -7.49 -64.49
CA SER A 17 -36.83 -8.81 -65.06
C SER A 17 -35.59 -9.72 -65.16
N ASP A 18 -35.82 -11.04 -65.11
CA ASP A 18 -35.35 -12.13 -66.00
C ASP A 18 -34.05 -11.92 -66.85
N ASP A 19 -33.16 -12.89 -67.09
CA ASP A 19 -33.27 -14.36 -66.94
C ASP A 19 -31.89 -15.09 -66.96
N ALA A 20 -31.88 -16.37 -66.53
CA ALA A 20 -30.94 -17.47 -66.86
C ALA A 20 -29.44 -17.34 -66.44
N ASN A 21 -28.64 -18.42 -66.33
CA ASN A 21 -28.83 -19.83 -66.71
C ASN A 21 -27.92 -20.82 -65.93
N ALA A 22 -28.37 -22.07 -65.72
CA ALA A 22 -27.60 -23.34 -65.60
C ALA A 22 -26.37 -23.48 -64.65
N LYS A 23 -26.09 -24.63 -64.01
CA LYS A 23 -26.79 -25.93 -63.87
C LYS A 23 -26.31 -26.69 -62.63
N THR A 24 -27.05 -27.72 -62.22
CA THR A 24 -26.90 -28.46 -60.95
C THR A 24 -25.91 -29.62 -60.95
N ALA A 25 -25.25 -29.85 -59.80
CA ALA A 25 -24.82 -31.18 -59.35
C ALA A 25 -24.96 -31.31 -57.82
N LYS A 26 -25.42 -32.47 -57.34
CA LYS A 26 -25.49 -32.93 -55.95
C LYS A 26 -24.77 -34.29 -55.86
N ALA A 27 -24.37 -34.84 -54.71
CA ALA A 27 -23.97 -34.31 -53.40
C ALA A 27 -23.64 -35.51 -52.48
N THR A 28 -22.67 -35.35 -51.58
CA THR A 28 -22.47 -36.12 -50.33
C THR A 28 -21.52 -35.28 -49.46
N GLU A 29 -22.04 -34.50 -48.51
CA GLU A 29 -22.13 -34.86 -47.08
C GLU A 29 -20.76 -35.06 -46.44
N ARG A 30 -20.35 -34.27 -45.43
CA ARG A 30 -21.14 -33.76 -44.28
C ARG A 30 -21.34 -32.23 -44.27
N SER A 31 -22.21 -31.76 -43.37
CA SER A 31 -22.67 -30.37 -43.23
C SER A 31 -21.71 -29.46 -42.45
N PRO A 32 -21.66 -28.16 -42.81
CA PRO A 32 -22.07 -27.14 -41.84
C PRO A 32 -23.03 -26.10 -42.46
N LYS A 33 -24.17 -25.84 -41.80
CA LYS A 33 -25.15 -24.82 -42.24
C LYS A 33 -25.09 -23.49 -41.48
N ALA A 34 -24.20 -23.37 -40.49
CA ALA A 34 -24.09 -22.18 -39.64
C ALA A 34 -23.18 -21.08 -40.22
N ALA A 35 -22.11 -21.45 -40.93
CA ALA A 35 -21.12 -20.48 -41.43
C ALA A 35 -21.70 -19.50 -42.47
N ALA A 36 -22.48 -20.00 -43.42
CA ALA A 36 -22.98 -19.23 -44.56
C ALA A 36 -23.92 -18.06 -44.21
N ALA A 37 -24.47 -18.01 -42.98
CA ALA A 37 -25.28 -16.89 -42.52
C ALA A 37 -24.42 -15.74 -41.96
N PHE A 38 -23.25 -16.04 -41.40
CA PHE A 38 -22.37 -15.06 -40.77
C PHE A 38 -21.68 -14.14 -41.79
N ASP A 39 -21.32 -14.68 -42.97
CA ASP A 39 -20.68 -13.91 -44.04
C ASP A 39 -21.62 -12.86 -44.65
N GLU A 40 -22.91 -13.17 -44.76
CA GLU A 40 -23.92 -12.32 -45.43
C GLU A 40 -24.28 -11.09 -44.56
N ASP A 41 -24.48 -11.28 -43.25
CA ASP A 41 -24.65 -10.16 -42.30
C ASP A 41 -23.37 -9.29 -42.19
N THR A 42 -22.19 -9.91 -42.19
CA THR A 42 -20.91 -9.18 -42.13
C THR A 42 -20.71 -8.28 -43.36
N ALA A 43 -21.10 -8.74 -44.55
CA ALA A 43 -21.07 -7.94 -45.77
C ALA A 43 -22.02 -6.72 -45.71
N ILE A 44 -23.17 -6.84 -45.05
CA ILE A 44 -24.11 -5.72 -44.86
C ILE A 44 -23.47 -4.62 -43.99
N PHE A 45 -22.85 -4.98 -42.85
CA PHE A 45 -22.21 -3.99 -41.98
C PHE A 45 -21.03 -3.28 -42.63
N ILE A 46 -20.22 -3.98 -43.44
CA ILE A 46 -19.12 -3.38 -44.21
C ILE A 46 -19.66 -2.36 -45.22
N ASN A 47 -20.73 -2.70 -45.97
CA ASN A 47 -21.36 -1.76 -46.92
C ASN A 47 -21.93 -0.53 -46.19
N MET A 48 -22.62 -0.71 -45.06
CA MET A 48 -23.14 0.40 -44.24
C MET A 48 -22.02 1.30 -43.68
N SER A 49 -20.86 0.74 -43.32
CA SER A 49 -19.68 1.52 -42.95
C SER A 49 -19.16 2.36 -44.12
N GLN A 50 -19.18 1.83 -45.35
CA GLN A 50 -18.75 2.56 -46.53
C GLN A 50 -19.71 3.70 -46.91
N GLU A 51 -21.03 3.51 -46.77
CA GLU A 51 -22.02 4.59 -46.91
C GLU A 51 -21.79 5.70 -45.88
N LEU A 52 -21.61 5.36 -44.59
CA LEU A 52 -21.33 6.31 -43.52
C LEU A 52 -19.98 7.04 -43.71
N LYS A 53 -18.96 6.35 -44.22
CA LYS A 53 -17.67 6.92 -44.62
C LYS A 53 -17.85 7.96 -45.73
N GLU A 54 -18.69 7.68 -46.72
CA GLU A 54 -19.03 8.65 -47.76
C GLU A 54 -19.85 9.83 -47.24
N GLU A 55 -20.80 9.62 -46.33
CA GLU A 55 -21.54 10.72 -45.69
C GLU A 55 -20.60 11.63 -44.89
N GLY A 56 -19.67 11.05 -44.12
CA GLY A 56 -18.62 11.81 -43.42
C GLY A 56 -17.76 12.62 -44.40
N ASN A 57 -17.33 12.03 -45.52
CA ASN A 57 -16.61 12.75 -46.58
C ASN A 57 -17.44 13.93 -47.14
N LYS A 58 -18.75 13.75 -47.34
CA LYS A 58 -19.67 14.78 -47.86
C LYS A 58 -19.93 15.91 -46.84
N LEU A 59 -19.84 15.64 -45.54
CA LEU A 59 -19.92 16.66 -44.47
C LEU A 59 -18.59 17.40 -44.29
N TYR A 60 -17.47 16.69 -44.33
CA TYR A 60 -16.13 17.28 -44.30
C TYR A 60 -15.91 18.29 -45.45
N GLN A 61 -16.39 17.95 -46.66
CA GLN A 61 -16.39 18.86 -47.82
C GLN A 61 -17.30 20.09 -47.68
N ARG A 62 -18.18 20.12 -46.68
CA ARG A 62 -19.06 21.27 -46.34
C ARG A 62 -18.53 22.08 -45.15
N HIS A 63 -17.34 21.76 -44.64
CA HIS A 63 -16.78 22.27 -43.38
C HIS A 63 -17.60 21.92 -42.12
N ASP A 64 -18.50 20.94 -42.21
CA ASP A 64 -19.17 20.34 -41.06
C ASP A 64 -18.27 19.23 -40.49
N HIS A 65 -17.24 19.66 -39.75
CA HIS A 65 -16.20 18.77 -39.21
C HIS A 65 -16.73 17.92 -38.04
N GLU A 66 -17.65 18.44 -37.23
CA GLU A 66 -18.31 17.71 -36.14
C GLU A 66 -19.30 16.65 -36.68
N GLY A 67 -20.14 17.02 -37.66
CA GLY A 67 -21.00 16.08 -38.36
C GLY A 67 -20.22 15.01 -39.12
N ALA A 68 -19.07 15.35 -39.71
CA ALA A 68 -18.17 14.39 -40.33
C ALA A 68 -17.60 13.39 -39.31
N MET A 69 -17.11 13.86 -38.15
CA MET A 69 -16.65 13.01 -37.04
C MET A 69 -17.73 12.01 -36.61
N LEU A 70 -18.96 12.49 -36.36
CA LEU A 70 -20.09 11.65 -35.97
C LEU A 70 -20.49 10.59 -37.01
N LYS A 71 -20.12 10.78 -38.28
CA LYS A 71 -20.31 9.78 -39.35
C LYS A 71 -19.15 8.79 -39.43
N TYR A 72 -17.90 9.24 -39.30
CA TYR A 72 -16.74 8.35 -39.27
C TYR A 72 -16.72 7.44 -38.04
N GLU A 73 -17.10 7.96 -36.86
CA GLU A 73 -17.22 7.19 -35.62
C GLU A 73 -18.29 6.08 -35.75
N LYS A 74 -19.43 6.38 -36.39
CA LYS A 74 -20.48 5.40 -36.68
C LYS A 74 -20.04 4.38 -37.73
N ALA A 75 -19.29 4.80 -38.75
CA ALA A 75 -18.69 3.88 -39.72
C ALA A 75 -17.69 2.93 -39.06
N LEU A 76 -16.89 3.43 -38.13
CA LEU A 76 -15.88 2.66 -37.41
C LEU A 76 -16.51 1.56 -36.54
N LYS A 77 -17.63 1.88 -35.85
CA LYS A 77 -18.39 0.95 -35.01
C LYS A 77 -19.07 -0.21 -35.76
N LEU A 78 -19.05 -0.21 -37.09
CA LEU A 78 -19.56 -1.30 -37.94
C LEU A 78 -18.47 -2.18 -38.56
N LEU A 79 -17.18 -1.93 -38.25
CA LEU A 79 -16.05 -2.66 -38.82
C LEU A 79 -15.31 -3.51 -37.77
N PRO A 80 -14.82 -4.71 -38.14
CA PRO A 80 -13.81 -5.41 -37.36
C PRO A 80 -12.53 -4.55 -37.19
N PRO A 81 -11.84 -4.57 -36.03
CA PRO A 81 -10.68 -3.71 -35.77
C PRO A 81 -9.56 -3.79 -36.82
N ASN A 82 -9.34 -4.98 -37.39
CA ASN A 82 -8.30 -5.23 -38.40
C ASN A 82 -8.76 -4.96 -39.84
N HIS A 83 -9.94 -4.37 -40.06
CA HIS A 83 -10.47 -4.13 -41.40
C HIS A 83 -9.76 -2.94 -42.09
N ILE A 84 -9.47 -3.06 -43.39
CA ILE A 84 -8.62 -2.12 -44.14
C ILE A 84 -9.14 -0.67 -44.09
N ASP A 85 -10.46 -0.48 -44.05
CA ASP A 85 -11.06 0.86 -43.95
C ASP A 85 -10.86 1.54 -42.58
N VAL A 86 -10.51 0.82 -41.51
CA VAL A 86 -10.30 1.40 -40.16
C VAL A 86 -9.19 2.46 -40.18
N ALA A 87 -8.04 2.14 -40.78
CA ALA A 87 -6.94 3.10 -40.92
C ALA A 87 -7.34 4.34 -41.76
N SER A 88 -8.23 4.16 -42.74
CA SER A 88 -8.77 5.26 -43.56
C SER A 88 -9.74 6.14 -42.77
N LEU A 89 -10.63 5.55 -41.97
CA LEU A 89 -11.57 6.26 -41.10
C LEU A 89 -10.84 7.06 -40.01
N ARG A 90 -9.93 6.43 -39.27
CA ARG A 90 -9.06 7.08 -38.27
C ARG A 90 -8.27 8.25 -38.89
N THR A 91 -7.72 8.07 -40.09
CA THR A 91 -7.01 9.15 -40.82
C THR A 91 -7.94 10.26 -41.33
N ASN A 92 -9.24 10.00 -41.51
CA ASN A 92 -10.25 11.02 -41.80
C ASN A 92 -10.75 11.73 -40.53
N MET A 93 -10.77 11.06 -39.39
CA MET A 93 -11.04 11.68 -38.08
C MET A 93 -9.90 12.63 -37.68
N ALA A 94 -8.65 12.19 -37.85
CA ALA A 94 -7.47 13.07 -37.74
C ALA A 94 -7.58 14.31 -38.65
N ALA A 95 -8.16 14.16 -39.86
CA ALA A 95 -8.41 15.29 -40.76
C ALA A 95 -9.36 16.33 -40.16
N CYS A 96 -10.39 15.91 -39.43
CA CYS A 96 -11.36 16.82 -38.79
C CYS A 96 -10.69 17.62 -37.66
N TYR A 97 -9.97 16.94 -36.76
CA TYR A 97 -9.21 17.60 -35.70
C TYR A 97 -8.18 18.60 -36.25
N MET A 98 -7.48 18.27 -37.36
CA MET A 98 -6.60 19.21 -38.08
C MET A 98 -7.30 20.44 -38.67
N GLN A 99 -8.63 20.49 -38.75
CA GLN A 99 -9.39 21.67 -39.18
C GLN A 99 -10.05 22.43 -38.02
N MET A 100 -10.14 21.82 -36.83
CA MET A 100 -10.72 22.45 -35.64
C MET A 100 -9.73 23.39 -34.92
N GLY A 101 -8.42 23.14 -35.04
CA GLY A 101 -7.38 24.08 -34.61
C GLY A 101 -6.17 23.41 -33.96
N ILE A 102 -5.11 24.18 -33.69
CA ILE A 102 -3.83 23.65 -33.17
C ILE A 102 -4.01 22.90 -31.84
N GLY A 103 -4.91 23.36 -30.96
CA GLY A 103 -5.22 22.67 -29.69
C GLY A 103 -5.84 21.27 -29.85
N GLU A 104 -6.38 20.95 -31.02
CA GLU A 104 -6.93 19.62 -31.36
C GLU A 104 -5.89 18.72 -32.04
N TYR A 105 -4.69 19.22 -32.35
CA TYR A 105 -3.66 18.42 -33.01
C TYR A 105 -3.14 17.23 -32.17
N PRO A 106 -3.13 17.24 -30.82
CA PRO A 106 -2.86 16.03 -30.03
C PRO A 106 -3.87 14.91 -30.30
N ARG A 107 -5.16 15.24 -30.46
CA ARG A 107 -6.19 14.26 -30.85
C ARG A 107 -5.98 13.77 -32.29
N ALA A 108 -5.59 14.66 -33.20
CA ALA A 108 -5.21 14.27 -34.57
C ALA A 108 -3.99 13.32 -34.60
N VAL A 109 -2.99 13.53 -33.75
CA VAL A 109 -1.84 12.63 -33.58
C VAL A 109 -2.30 11.26 -33.07
N ASN A 110 -3.18 11.21 -32.06
CA ASN A 110 -3.70 9.95 -31.53
C ASN A 110 -4.48 9.14 -32.59
N GLU A 111 -5.40 9.79 -33.32
CA GLU A 111 -6.11 9.15 -34.44
C GLU A 111 -5.14 8.63 -35.53
N CYS A 112 -4.01 9.31 -35.77
CA CYS A 112 -2.97 8.80 -36.67
C CYS A 112 -2.19 7.62 -36.06
N ASN A 113 -1.94 7.59 -34.75
CA ASN A 113 -1.32 6.46 -34.07
C ASN A 113 -2.20 5.20 -34.20
N LEU A 114 -3.50 5.32 -33.93
CA LEU A 114 -4.48 4.23 -34.08
C LEU A 114 -4.59 3.75 -35.54
N ALA A 115 -4.52 4.66 -36.51
CA ALA A 115 -4.45 4.29 -37.93
C ALA A 115 -3.18 3.48 -38.28
N LEU A 116 -2.05 3.80 -37.64
CA LEU A 116 -0.76 3.15 -37.86
C LEU A 116 -0.61 1.84 -37.08
N GLN A 117 -1.35 1.60 -36.00
CA GLN A 117 -1.45 0.27 -35.38
C GLN A 117 -2.06 -0.75 -36.36
N VAL A 118 -3.15 -0.36 -37.05
CA VAL A 118 -3.82 -1.22 -38.05
C VAL A 118 -3.05 -1.30 -39.37
N ALA A 119 -2.39 -0.21 -39.79
CA ALA A 119 -1.63 -0.15 -41.03
C ALA A 119 -0.30 0.62 -40.86
N PRO A 120 0.78 -0.01 -40.35
CA PRO A 120 2.04 0.66 -39.99
C PRO A 120 2.77 1.43 -41.11
N LYS A 121 2.41 1.17 -42.37
CA LYS A 121 2.97 1.83 -43.57
C LYS A 121 1.96 2.75 -44.27
N TYR A 122 0.92 3.22 -43.58
CA TYR A 122 -0.10 4.07 -44.19
C TYR A 122 0.38 5.54 -44.32
N SER A 123 0.94 5.87 -45.48
CA SER A 123 1.55 7.17 -45.79
C SER A 123 0.67 8.38 -45.43
N LYS A 124 -0.65 8.27 -45.56
CA LYS A 124 -1.59 9.36 -45.21
C LYS A 124 -1.64 9.64 -43.70
N ALA A 125 -1.51 8.63 -42.85
CA ALA A 125 -1.46 8.84 -41.39
C ALA A 125 -0.11 9.45 -40.98
N LEU A 126 1.01 8.93 -41.52
CA LEU A 126 2.35 9.51 -41.29
C LEU A 126 2.42 10.98 -41.71
N LEU A 127 1.92 11.35 -42.89
CA LEU A 127 1.92 12.74 -43.36
C LEU A 127 1.01 13.68 -42.55
N ARG A 128 -0.10 13.18 -41.99
CA ARG A 128 -0.93 13.96 -41.07
C ARG A 128 -0.24 14.15 -39.72
N ARG A 129 0.29 13.07 -39.14
CA ARG A 129 1.01 13.10 -37.86
C ARG A 129 2.24 14.01 -37.93
N ALA A 130 3.00 13.93 -39.01
CA ALA A 130 4.12 14.83 -39.29
C ALA A 130 3.72 16.32 -39.35
N ARG A 131 2.60 16.66 -40.01
CA ARG A 131 2.08 18.05 -40.05
C ARG A 131 1.60 18.54 -38.67
N CYS A 132 1.04 17.65 -37.85
CA CYS A 132 0.71 17.99 -36.47
C CYS A 132 1.99 18.24 -35.65
N TYR A 133 3.02 17.40 -35.78
CA TYR A 133 4.31 17.59 -35.11
C TYR A 133 5.07 18.84 -35.60
N GLU A 134 5.06 19.13 -36.90
CA GLU A 134 5.60 20.37 -37.51
C GLU A 134 5.00 21.61 -36.83
N ALA A 135 3.67 21.64 -36.66
CA ALA A 135 2.96 22.75 -36.03
C ALA A 135 3.05 22.77 -34.48
N MET A 136 3.36 21.63 -33.84
CA MET A 136 3.73 21.55 -32.42
C MET A 136 5.23 21.85 -32.18
N ASN A 137 5.99 22.25 -33.21
CA ASN A 137 7.45 22.43 -33.14
C ASN A 137 8.25 21.16 -32.75
N ARG A 138 7.66 19.95 -32.83
CA ARG A 138 8.33 18.65 -32.60
C ARG A 138 8.99 18.15 -33.89
N LEU A 139 9.99 18.91 -34.33
CA LEU A 139 10.59 18.82 -35.66
C LEU A 139 11.34 17.51 -35.92
N ASP A 140 11.88 16.89 -34.87
CA ASP A 140 12.55 15.58 -34.92
C ASP A 140 11.57 14.45 -35.28
N LEU A 141 10.40 14.40 -34.64
CA LEU A 141 9.36 13.40 -34.90
C LEU A 141 8.69 13.65 -36.26
N ALA A 142 8.49 14.91 -36.63
CA ALA A 142 8.03 15.27 -37.97
C ALA A 142 9.01 14.78 -39.06
N LEU A 143 10.32 14.98 -38.86
CA LEU A 143 11.36 14.50 -39.77
C LEU A 143 11.40 12.97 -39.86
N ARG A 144 11.22 12.26 -38.73
CA ARG A 144 11.16 10.79 -38.68
C ARG A 144 10.00 10.22 -39.50
N ASP A 145 8.79 10.75 -39.31
CA ASP A 145 7.60 10.31 -40.07
C ASP A 145 7.72 10.62 -41.55
N VAL A 146 8.25 11.80 -41.91
CA VAL A 146 8.45 12.19 -43.31
C VAL A 146 9.54 11.37 -43.98
N ASN A 147 10.67 11.09 -43.32
CA ASN A 147 11.71 10.22 -43.84
C ASN A 147 11.18 8.78 -44.04
N SER A 148 10.31 8.30 -43.16
CA SER A 148 9.60 7.01 -43.35
C SER A 148 8.75 7.02 -44.62
N VAL A 149 7.95 8.07 -44.85
CA VAL A 149 7.16 8.20 -46.10
C VAL A 149 8.07 8.31 -47.32
N LEU A 150 9.13 9.12 -47.29
CA LEU A 150 10.07 9.27 -48.41
C LEU A 150 10.84 7.97 -48.73
N SER A 151 11.07 7.09 -47.75
CA SER A 151 11.65 5.76 -48.00
C SER A 151 10.71 4.81 -48.76
N MET A 152 9.40 5.05 -48.70
CA MET A 152 8.36 4.24 -49.37
C MET A 152 7.85 4.88 -50.66
N GLU A 153 7.77 6.21 -50.68
CA GLU A 153 7.27 7.04 -51.78
C GLU A 153 8.24 8.22 -52.06
N PRO A 154 9.42 7.99 -52.68
CA PRO A 154 10.46 9.01 -52.82
C PRO A 154 10.05 10.28 -53.61
N ASN A 155 8.98 10.18 -54.40
CA ASN A 155 8.45 11.28 -55.22
C ASN A 155 7.18 11.93 -54.62
N ASN A 156 6.84 11.66 -53.36
CA ASN A 156 5.68 12.26 -52.71
C ASN A 156 5.94 13.75 -52.43
N THR A 157 5.27 14.64 -53.19
CA THR A 157 5.50 16.10 -53.11
C THR A 157 5.17 16.66 -51.73
N THR A 158 4.10 16.19 -51.09
CA THR A 158 3.73 16.61 -49.73
C THR A 158 4.76 16.16 -48.69
N ALA A 159 5.36 14.99 -48.85
CA ALA A 159 6.47 14.56 -47.99
C ALA A 159 7.71 15.47 -48.17
N LEU A 160 8.06 15.83 -49.41
CA LEU A 160 9.17 16.73 -49.71
C LEU A 160 8.93 18.17 -49.19
N GLU A 161 7.71 18.69 -49.30
CA GLU A 161 7.30 19.99 -48.76
C GLU A 161 7.49 20.07 -47.23
N ILE A 162 7.01 19.06 -46.50
CA ILE A 162 7.17 19.00 -45.04
C ILE A 162 8.65 18.80 -44.67
N ALA A 163 9.40 17.97 -45.43
CA ALA A 163 10.83 17.78 -45.21
C ALA A 163 11.62 19.10 -45.30
N GLU A 164 11.34 19.94 -46.29
CA GLU A 164 11.97 21.26 -46.40
C GLU A 164 11.59 22.18 -45.24
N ASN A 165 10.31 22.28 -44.90
CA ASN A 165 9.86 23.13 -43.79
C ASN A 165 10.48 22.73 -42.46
N VAL A 166 10.47 21.44 -42.15
CA VAL A 166 11.00 20.87 -40.91
C VAL A 166 12.51 21.09 -40.81
N ARG A 167 13.27 20.84 -41.89
CA ARG A 167 14.72 21.13 -41.93
C ARG A 167 15.01 22.62 -41.75
N ARG A 168 14.26 23.49 -42.44
CA ARG A 168 14.36 24.96 -42.31
C ARG A 168 13.95 25.47 -40.92
N GLY A 169 13.18 24.69 -40.16
CA GLY A 169 12.93 24.91 -38.73
C GLY A 169 14.13 24.53 -37.88
N ILE A 170 14.66 23.31 -38.05
CA ILE A 170 15.83 22.79 -37.31
C ILE A 170 17.06 23.70 -37.52
N GLU A 171 17.31 24.15 -38.75
CA GLU A 171 18.38 25.10 -39.09
C GLU A 171 18.26 26.45 -38.36
N LYS A 172 17.04 26.90 -38.06
CA LYS A 172 16.80 28.12 -37.26
C LYS A 172 16.95 27.89 -35.75
N SER A 173 16.65 26.68 -35.28
CA SER A 173 16.73 26.30 -33.86
C SER A 173 18.14 25.84 -33.44
N GLY A 174 19.10 25.74 -34.36
CA GLY A 174 20.53 25.56 -34.05
C GLY A 174 20.94 24.15 -33.61
N LEU A 175 20.06 23.15 -33.71
CA LEU A 175 20.36 21.77 -33.33
C LEU A 175 21.13 21.03 -34.45
N GLN A 176 22.32 20.53 -34.12
CA GLN A 176 22.96 19.46 -34.90
C GLN A 176 22.61 18.10 -34.27
N ILE A 177 22.22 17.14 -35.11
CA ILE A 177 21.96 15.75 -34.73
C ILE A 177 22.96 14.88 -35.50
N GLU A 178 23.70 14.02 -34.80
CA GLU A 178 24.53 12.98 -35.44
C GLU A 178 23.65 11.80 -35.86
N ASP A 179 23.67 11.43 -37.14
CA ASP A 179 23.08 10.17 -37.61
C ASP A 179 23.83 8.97 -37.01
N LYS A 180 23.14 8.15 -36.22
CA LYS A 180 23.59 6.81 -35.81
C LYS A 180 22.55 5.78 -36.19
N GLU A 181 22.79 5.11 -37.32
CA GLU A 181 22.02 3.95 -37.75
C GLU A 181 22.06 2.85 -36.68
N VAL A 182 20.89 2.36 -36.27
CA VAL A 182 20.77 1.20 -35.37
C VAL A 182 20.50 -0.04 -36.20
N VAL A 183 21.38 -1.04 -36.09
CA VAL A 183 21.26 -2.32 -36.77
C VAL A 183 20.20 -3.20 -36.10
N GLU A 184 19.20 -3.66 -36.86
CA GLU A 184 18.18 -4.59 -36.35
C GLU A 184 18.76 -6.01 -36.09
N PRO A 185 18.54 -6.59 -34.89
CA PRO A 185 18.82 -8.00 -34.64
C PRO A 185 17.66 -8.88 -35.12
N THR A 186 17.72 -9.34 -36.36
CA THR A 186 16.72 -10.27 -36.92
C THR A 186 16.85 -11.68 -36.33
N THR A 187 15.71 -12.29 -35.95
CA THR A 187 15.63 -13.73 -35.68
C THR A 187 14.41 -14.34 -36.36
N THR A 188 14.66 -15.32 -37.25
CA THR A 188 13.75 -16.41 -37.60
C THR A 188 14.51 -17.43 -38.46
N PRO A 189 14.40 -18.75 -38.20
CA PRO A 189 15.22 -19.74 -38.90
C PRO A 189 14.50 -20.37 -40.09
N THR A 190 15.13 -20.40 -41.27
CA THR A 190 14.93 -21.50 -42.23
C THR A 190 16.09 -21.64 -43.22
N THR A 191 16.36 -22.88 -43.61
CA THR A 191 17.21 -23.29 -44.74
C THR A 191 16.42 -24.33 -45.55
N PRO A 192 16.88 -24.82 -46.73
CA PRO A 192 18.05 -24.43 -47.53
C PRO A 192 17.73 -24.09 -48.99
N HIS A 193 18.68 -23.50 -49.72
CA HIS A 193 19.33 -24.08 -50.91
C HIS A 193 20.13 -23.03 -51.72
N ALA A 194 21.22 -23.49 -52.34
CA ALA A 194 22.08 -22.76 -53.28
C ALA A 194 21.76 -23.24 -54.74
N PRO A 195 22.53 -22.95 -55.83
CA PRO A 195 23.82 -22.25 -55.93
C PRO A 195 24.03 -21.36 -57.21
N VAL A 196 25.31 -21.05 -57.51
CA VAL A 196 25.92 -20.76 -58.84
C VAL A 196 26.23 -19.29 -59.22
N ASN A 197 27.38 -18.83 -58.74
CA ASN A 197 28.56 -18.39 -59.52
C ASN A 197 28.43 -17.60 -60.85
N ARG A 198 29.24 -16.52 -60.95
CA ARG A 198 30.26 -16.17 -62.01
C ARG A 198 30.31 -14.63 -62.21
N ARG A 199 31.44 -13.97 -62.53
CA ARG A 199 32.87 -14.31 -62.70
C ARG A 199 33.70 -13.06 -62.37
N VAL A 200 34.74 -13.14 -61.52
CA VAL A 200 36.15 -13.31 -61.92
C VAL A 200 36.70 -12.27 -62.91
N ALA A 201 37.55 -11.39 -62.41
CA ALA A 201 38.77 -10.94 -63.09
C ALA A 201 39.97 -11.15 -62.14
N LYS A 202 41.18 -11.38 -62.67
CA LYS A 202 42.42 -11.65 -61.92
C LYS A 202 43.56 -10.77 -62.47
N GLU A 203 44.69 -10.81 -61.76
CA GLU A 203 46.10 -10.58 -62.17
C GLU A 203 46.81 -9.47 -61.37
N LYS A 204 48.12 -9.53 -61.03
CA LYS A 204 49.14 -10.62 -61.00
C LYS A 204 50.34 -10.18 -60.13
N GLY A 205 51.14 -11.13 -59.63
CA GLY A 205 52.49 -10.89 -59.04
C GLY A 205 52.57 -11.25 -57.55
N LYS A 206 53.30 -12.29 -57.09
CA LYS A 206 54.77 -12.56 -57.10
C LYS A 206 55.56 -11.76 -56.04
N ARG A 207 56.48 -12.33 -55.24
CA ARG A 207 56.74 -13.72 -54.78
C ARG A 207 57.95 -13.72 -53.80
N LYS A 208 57.90 -14.46 -52.67
CA LYS A 208 59.08 -14.97 -51.89
C LYS A 208 59.99 -13.90 -51.21
N LYS A 209 60.82 -14.17 -50.18
CA LYS A 209 60.91 -15.21 -49.11
C LYS A 209 61.92 -14.75 -48.00
N ASN A 210 62.11 -15.59 -46.95
CA ASN A 210 63.12 -15.58 -45.87
C ASN A 210 62.69 -14.78 -44.61
N ASN A 211 62.70 -15.33 -43.38
CA ASN A 211 63.76 -16.01 -42.58
C ASN A 211 64.86 -15.02 -42.13
N LYS A 212 65.09 -14.82 -40.83
CA LYS A 212 65.75 -15.82 -39.95
C LYS A 212 65.36 -15.70 -38.46
N PHE A 213 65.88 -16.62 -37.64
CA PHE A 213 65.82 -16.67 -36.17
C PHE A 213 67.17 -16.21 -35.58
N GLU A 214 67.28 -16.16 -34.23
CA GLU A 214 68.50 -16.00 -33.37
C GLU A 214 68.84 -14.56 -32.88
N LYS A 215 69.53 -14.34 -31.73
CA LYS A 215 69.52 -14.98 -30.38
C LYS A 215 70.45 -14.18 -29.41
N LYS A 216 70.03 -13.98 -28.16
CA LYS A 216 70.85 -13.74 -26.93
C LYS A 216 71.68 -12.44 -26.74
N THR A 217 71.87 -12.12 -25.43
CA THR A 217 72.93 -11.32 -24.76
C THR A 217 73.04 -9.82 -25.08
N VAL A 218 73.36 -8.87 -24.18
CA VAL A 218 73.43 -8.64 -22.69
C VAL A 218 74.31 -7.37 -22.51
N VAL A 219 74.52 -6.87 -21.27
CA VAL A 219 75.51 -5.84 -20.81
C VAL A 219 74.95 -4.45 -20.46
N GLU A 220 74.80 -4.20 -19.15
CA GLU A 220 74.93 -2.89 -18.47
C GLU A 220 76.43 -2.55 -18.28
N PRO A 221 76.88 -1.27 -18.11
CA PRO A 221 77.04 -0.66 -16.76
C PRO A 221 76.91 0.90 -16.79
N GLN A 222 77.26 1.77 -15.80
CA GLN A 222 77.79 1.74 -14.42
C GLN A 222 76.85 2.59 -13.51
N VAL A 223 76.65 2.40 -12.20
CA VAL A 223 77.51 2.16 -11.01
C VAL A 223 78.08 3.43 -10.33
N LYS A 224 77.56 3.73 -9.12
CA LYS A 224 78.24 4.11 -7.84
C LYS A 224 77.16 4.48 -6.80
N ASN A 225 77.02 3.78 -5.67
CA ASN A 225 77.86 3.68 -4.45
C ASN A 225 77.74 4.94 -3.55
N VAL A 226 77.33 4.93 -2.26
CA VAL A 226 77.28 3.96 -1.12
C VAL A 226 78.44 4.11 -0.11
N SER A 227 78.07 4.44 1.13
CA SER A 227 78.73 4.22 2.44
C SER A 227 77.69 4.50 3.55
N GLU A 228 77.67 3.93 4.77
CA GLU A 228 78.32 2.78 5.44
C GLU A 228 77.29 2.26 6.49
N VAL A 229 77.06 0.95 6.76
CA VAL A 229 77.91 -0.07 7.44
C VAL A 229 78.08 0.29 8.95
N VAL A 230 77.73 -0.61 9.91
CA VAL A 230 78.60 -1.66 10.49
C VAL A 230 77.80 -2.84 11.09
N GLU A 231 78.03 -4.06 10.54
CA GLU A 231 78.14 -5.42 11.16
C GLU A 231 77.01 -6.01 12.08
N LYS A 232 76.88 -7.34 12.28
CA LYS A 232 77.84 -8.47 12.12
C LYS A 232 77.16 -9.86 11.88
N LYS A 233 77.71 -10.63 10.93
CA LYS A 233 78.08 -12.09 10.90
C LYS A 233 77.37 -13.12 11.84
N THR A 234 77.15 -14.41 11.50
CA THR A 234 77.55 -15.28 10.34
C THR A 234 76.76 -16.62 10.29
N GLU A 235 76.57 -17.15 9.07
CA GLU A 235 76.70 -18.54 8.57
C GLU A 235 76.26 -19.83 9.36
N ASP A 236 75.50 -20.66 8.61
CA ASP A 236 75.50 -22.14 8.46
C ASP A 236 74.90 -23.14 9.49
N LYS A 237 73.92 -23.92 8.99
CA LYS A 237 73.52 -25.33 9.26
C LYS A 237 73.73 -25.98 10.65
N VAL A 238 72.62 -26.24 11.36
CA VAL A 238 72.31 -27.54 12.03
C VAL A 238 70.78 -27.77 11.99
N VAL A 239 70.33 -29.03 11.94
CA VAL A 239 68.91 -29.42 12.11
C VAL A 239 68.61 -29.64 13.60
N VAL A 240 67.84 -28.74 14.24
CA VAL A 240 67.23 -28.92 15.57
C VAL A 240 65.85 -28.23 15.62
N GLU A 241 64.90 -28.91 16.26
CA GLU A 241 63.55 -28.51 16.72
C GLU A 241 63.13 -27.02 16.62
N GLU A 242 62.14 -26.69 15.77
CA GLU A 242 61.36 -25.45 15.90
C GLU A 242 60.37 -25.55 17.09
N LYS A 243 60.78 -25.06 18.26
CA LYS A 243 59.82 -24.60 19.28
C LYS A 243 59.19 -23.28 18.83
N ARG A 244 58.11 -23.33 18.04
CA ARG A 244 57.30 -22.13 17.78
C ARG A 244 56.51 -21.74 19.02
N SER A 245 56.96 -20.68 19.67
CA SER A 245 56.25 -20.02 20.76
C SER A 245 54.92 -19.44 20.25
N VAL A 246 53.82 -19.96 20.77
CA VAL A 246 52.49 -19.40 20.55
C VAL A 246 52.45 -17.98 21.14
N LYS A 247 52.14 -16.97 20.30
CA LYS A 247 51.55 -15.74 20.83
C LYS A 247 50.10 -16.07 21.14
N GLU A 248 49.80 -16.30 22.41
CA GLU A 248 48.43 -16.49 22.86
C GLU A 248 47.67 -15.18 22.62
N GLU A 249 46.77 -15.18 21.63
CA GLU A 249 45.70 -14.19 21.60
C GLU A 249 44.85 -14.43 22.84
N LYS A 250 44.80 -13.45 23.74
CA LYS A 250 43.99 -13.54 24.95
C LYS A 250 42.51 -13.59 24.56
N VAL A 251 41.96 -14.80 24.51
CA VAL A 251 40.52 -15.02 24.32
C VAL A 251 39.76 -14.21 25.36
N VAL A 252 39.05 -13.18 24.90
CA VAL A 252 38.30 -12.29 25.79
C VAL A 252 37.06 -13.05 26.26
N MET A 253 36.93 -13.21 27.57
CA MET A 253 35.81 -13.89 28.20
C MET A 253 34.78 -12.88 28.70
N LYS A 254 33.53 -13.02 28.28
CA LYS A 254 32.37 -12.23 28.75
C LYS A 254 31.65 -13.02 29.84
N SER A 255 31.38 -12.36 30.97
CA SER A 255 30.61 -12.96 32.05
C SER A 255 29.12 -13.01 31.71
N VAL A 256 28.49 -14.15 31.95
CA VAL A 256 27.09 -14.43 31.59
C VAL A 256 26.34 -15.00 32.79
N LYS A 257 25.11 -14.53 32.97
CA LYS A 257 24.22 -14.90 34.07
C LYS A 257 23.14 -15.85 33.55
N LEU A 258 23.20 -17.10 33.99
CA LEU A 258 22.23 -18.16 33.66
C LEU A 258 21.16 -18.21 34.78
N VAL A 259 19.88 -18.21 34.41
CA VAL A 259 18.75 -18.14 35.35
C VAL A 259 17.78 -19.29 35.08
N HIS A 260 17.62 -20.22 36.03
CA HIS A 260 16.69 -21.35 35.96
C HIS A 260 15.73 -21.31 37.15
N GLY A 261 14.58 -20.66 36.97
CA GLY A 261 13.66 -20.35 38.07
C GLY A 261 14.33 -19.42 39.09
N GLU A 262 14.48 -19.90 40.32
CA GLU A 262 15.18 -19.20 41.42
C GLU A 262 16.69 -19.50 41.47
N ASP A 263 17.18 -20.54 40.77
CA ASP A 263 18.61 -20.86 40.71
C ASP A 263 19.32 -19.95 39.69
N ILE A 264 20.40 -19.30 40.11
CA ILE A 264 21.13 -18.30 39.33
C ILE A 264 22.62 -18.63 39.38
N ARG A 265 23.19 -18.97 38.23
CA ARG A 265 24.59 -19.40 38.09
C ARG A 265 25.35 -18.49 37.13
N TRP A 266 26.61 -18.22 37.43
CA TRP A 266 27.48 -17.42 36.58
C TRP A 266 28.40 -18.31 35.74
N ALA A 267 28.55 -17.94 34.47
CA ALA A 267 29.44 -18.58 33.50
C ALA A 267 30.36 -17.53 32.85
N GLN A 268 31.39 -18.00 32.16
CA GLN A 268 32.26 -17.19 31.32
C GLN A 268 32.18 -17.77 29.91
N LEU A 269 31.82 -16.95 28.92
CA LEU A 269 31.76 -17.34 27.51
C LEU A 269 32.86 -16.62 26.71
N PRO A 270 33.52 -17.27 25.74
CA PRO A 270 34.36 -16.56 24.78
C PRO A 270 33.53 -15.56 23.96
N VAL A 271 34.05 -14.35 23.74
CA VAL A 271 33.48 -13.43 22.76
C VAL A 271 33.47 -14.11 21.38
N ASN A 272 32.36 -13.97 20.65
CA ASN A 272 32.06 -14.66 19.39
C ASN A 272 31.87 -16.19 19.48
N CYS A 273 31.59 -16.77 20.65
CA CYS A 273 31.18 -18.19 20.74
C CYS A 273 29.91 -18.50 19.92
N GLY A 274 29.75 -19.75 19.48
CA GLY A 274 28.54 -20.25 18.82
C GLY A 274 27.52 -20.84 19.81
N ALA A 275 26.25 -20.92 19.41
CA ALA A 275 25.15 -21.32 20.32
C ALA A 275 25.34 -22.71 20.97
N ARG A 276 25.98 -23.66 20.27
CA ARG A 276 26.34 -24.97 20.80
C ARG A 276 27.22 -24.88 22.07
N LEU A 277 28.26 -24.05 22.07
CA LEU A 277 29.15 -23.91 23.25
C LEU A 277 28.40 -23.32 24.46
N VAL A 278 27.38 -22.49 24.21
CA VAL A 278 26.51 -21.96 25.27
C VAL A 278 25.65 -23.08 25.87
N ARG A 279 25.11 -23.98 25.05
CA ARG A 279 24.38 -25.18 25.50
C ARG A 279 25.27 -26.10 26.32
N ASP A 280 26.46 -26.43 25.83
CA ASP A 280 27.40 -27.32 26.51
C ASP A 280 27.77 -26.77 27.91
N ILE A 281 27.95 -25.44 28.03
CA ILE A 281 28.19 -24.75 29.30
C ILE A 281 26.93 -24.68 30.20
N VAL A 282 25.72 -24.58 29.63
CA VAL A 282 24.47 -24.68 30.41
C VAL A 282 24.30 -26.09 30.99
N VAL A 283 24.59 -27.14 30.22
CA VAL A 283 24.48 -28.54 30.68
C VAL A 283 25.50 -28.84 31.79
N ASP A 284 26.76 -28.43 31.63
CA ASP A 284 27.78 -28.52 32.70
C ASP A 284 27.37 -27.76 33.97
N ARG A 285 26.78 -26.56 33.82
CA ARG A 285 26.36 -25.76 34.98
C ARG A 285 25.05 -26.22 35.61
N PHE A 286 24.24 -27.04 34.94
CA PHE A 286 23.01 -27.62 35.48
C PHE A 286 22.85 -29.13 35.13
N PRO A 287 23.72 -30.04 35.66
CA PRO A 287 23.77 -31.45 35.23
C PRO A 287 22.54 -32.32 35.54
N SER A 288 21.54 -31.77 36.22
CA SER A 288 20.26 -32.44 36.51
C SER A 288 19.22 -32.30 35.41
N LEU A 289 19.37 -31.31 34.52
CA LEU A 289 18.39 -31.01 33.46
C LEU A 289 18.58 -31.98 32.29
N LYS A 290 17.49 -32.58 31.82
CA LYS A 290 17.55 -33.61 30.75
C LYS A 290 17.47 -33.06 29.32
N GLY A 291 16.99 -31.84 29.17
CA GLY A 291 17.01 -31.06 27.94
C GLY A 291 16.69 -29.59 28.26
N VAL A 292 17.29 -28.64 27.54
CA VAL A 292 17.21 -27.22 27.90
C VAL A 292 16.82 -26.31 26.75
N LEU A 293 15.90 -25.37 27.00
CA LEU A 293 15.71 -24.21 26.15
C LEU A 293 16.49 -23.03 26.73
N ILE A 294 17.47 -22.55 25.97
CA ILE A 294 18.21 -21.31 26.26
C ILE A 294 17.41 -20.14 25.69
N LYS A 295 17.07 -19.15 26.52
CA LYS A 295 16.28 -17.99 26.12
C LYS A 295 16.98 -16.68 26.47
N TYR A 296 16.73 -15.64 25.70
CA TYR A 296 17.04 -14.25 26.08
C TYR A 296 15.74 -13.46 26.28
N LYS A 297 15.86 -12.24 26.80
CA LYS A 297 14.76 -11.28 26.89
C LYS A 297 14.97 -10.19 25.85
N ASP A 298 13.98 -9.97 24.99
CA ASP A 298 14.08 -8.98 23.91
C ASP A 298 13.76 -7.53 24.36
N GLN A 299 13.62 -6.62 23.39
CA GLN A 299 13.36 -5.19 23.64
C GLN A 299 11.92 -4.90 24.10
N GLU A 300 10.96 -5.77 23.78
CA GLU A 300 9.54 -5.61 24.12
C GLU A 300 9.24 -6.27 25.48
N GLY A 301 9.96 -7.35 25.77
CA GLY A 301 10.15 -7.91 27.09
C GLY A 301 9.94 -9.42 27.18
N ASP A 302 9.78 -10.09 26.04
CA ASP A 302 9.40 -11.49 25.93
C ASP A 302 10.61 -12.44 25.90
N LEU A 303 10.36 -13.71 26.23
CA LEU A 303 11.37 -14.76 26.35
C LEU A 303 11.54 -15.57 25.06
N VAL A 304 12.30 -15.01 24.14
CA VAL A 304 12.68 -15.60 22.85
C VAL A 304 13.71 -16.72 23.05
N THR A 305 13.50 -17.85 22.37
CA THR A 305 14.40 -19.02 22.45
C THR A 305 15.55 -18.86 21.46
N ILE A 306 16.79 -19.06 21.90
CA ILE A 306 17.96 -19.14 21.03
C ILE A 306 18.04 -20.54 20.44
N THR A 307 18.15 -20.63 19.12
CA THR A 307 18.32 -21.87 18.35
C THR A 307 19.53 -21.80 17.40
N THR A 308 19.79 -20.62 16.84
CA THR A 308 20.90 -20.32 15.91
C THR A 308 21.98 -19.47 16.56
N THR A 309 23.15 -19.36 15.91
CA THR A 309 24.20 -18.44 16.36
C THR A 309 23.87 -16.97 16.11
N ASP A 310 23.06 -16.64 15.10
CA ASP A 310 22.65 -15.25 14.84
C ASP A 310 21.67 -14.72 15.91
N GLU A 311 20.76 -15.56 16.41
CA GLU A 311 19.91 -15.22 17.57
C GLU A 311 20.75 -14.97 18.84
N LEU A 312 21.86 -15.69 19.01
CA LEU A 312 22.82 -15.42 20.09
C LEU A 312 23.50 -14.06 19.90
N ARG A 313 23.84 -13.64 18.68
CA ARG A 313 24.39 -12.29 18.41
C ARG A 313 23.37 -11.18 18.70
N VAL A 314 22.10 -11.40 18.38
CA VAL A 314 21.01 -10.48 18.78
C VAL A 314 20.93 -10.39 20.31
N ALA A 315 20.94 -11.52 21.02
CA ALA A 315 20.95 -11.54 22.48
C ALA A 315 22.19 -10.84 23.08
N GLU A 316 23.38 -11.04 22.50
CA GLU A 316 24.63 -10.41 22.95
C GLU A 316 24.64 -8.88 22.80
N GLY A 317 23.97 -8.35 21.75
CA GLY A 317 23.76 -6.93 21.51
C GLY A 317 22.69 -6.28 22.40
N LEU A 318 21.86 -7.08 23.08
CA LEU A 318 20.82 -6.64 24.02
C LEU A 318 21.26 -6.75 25.50
N ALA A 319 22.56 -6.90 25.76
CA ALA A 319 23.08 -7.00 27.12
C ALA A 319 22.71 -5.78 27.99
N ASP A 320 22.40 -6.03 29.27
CA ASP A 320 22.02 -5.00 30.25
C ASP A 320 23.04 -3.84 30.28
N ARG A 321 22.63 -2.64 30.72
CA ARG A 321 23.50 -1.44 30.92
C ARG A 321 24.71 -1.66 31.87
N GLN A 322 24.88 -2.87 32.40
CA GLN A 322 25.97 -3.33 33.27
C GLN A 322 26.95 -4.30 32.55
N GLY A 323 26.77 -4.55 31.25
CA GLY A 323 27.75 -5.21 30.36
C GLY A 323 27.71 -6.74 30.28
N TYR A 324 26.99 -7.43 31.18
CA TYR A 324 26.86 -8.89 31.16
C TYR A 324 25.63 -9.36 30.36
N LEU A 325 25.75 -10.51 29.69
CA LEU A 325 24.62 -11.18 29.06
C LEU A 325 23.80 -11.93 30.11
N ARG A 326 22.48 -11.99 29.93
CA ARG A 326 21.55 -12.72 30.81
C ARG A 326 20.72 -13.69 29.99
N LEU A 327 20.81 -14.98 30.33
CA LEU A 327 20.09 -16.06 29.66
C LEU A 327 19.19 -16.77 30.66
N TYR A 328 17.97 -17.07 30.23
CA TYR A 328 16.96 -17.79 31.01
C TYR A 328 16.88 -19.21 30.48
N ILE A 329 17.00 -20.19 31.37
CA ILE A 329 16.99 -21.61 31.05
C ILE A 329 15.64 -22.19 31.47
N ALA A 330 15.03 -22.99 30.60
CA ALA A 330 13.82 -23.75 30.92
C ALA A 330 14.03 -25.24 30.59
N GLU A 331 13.71 -26.13 31.52
CA GLU A 331 13.78 -27.58 31.28
C GLU A 331 12.69 -28.05 30.30
N VAL A 332 13.07 -28.96 29.41
CA VAL A 332 12.18 -29.65 28.47
C VAL A 332 12.54 -31.12 28.36
N SER A 333 11.63 -31.93 27.81
CA SER A 333 11.95 -33.28 27.35
C SER A 333 13.04 -33.23 26.26
N PRO A 334 13.99 -34.19 26.20
CA PRO A 334 15.06 -34.20 25.21
C PRO A 334 14.55 -34.09 23.77
N ASP A 335 13.39 -34.69 23.49
CA ASP A 335 12.70 -34.71 22.20
C ASP A 335 12.17 -33.33 21.75
N LYS A 336 12.35 -32.30 22.58
CA LYS A 336 11.93 -30.90 22.35
C LYS A 336 13.08 -29.90 22.49
N GLU A 337 14.32 -30.37 22.66
CA GLU A 337 15.50 -29.51 22.68
C GLU A 337 15.96 -29.21 21.23
N PRO A 338 16.19 -27.94 20.85
CA PRO A 338 16.54 -27.58 19.49
C PRO A 338 17.94 -28.08 19.11
N VAL A 339 18.10 -28.43 17.83
CA VAL A 339 19.40 -28.83 17.26
C VAL A 339 20.24 -27.59 17.00
N TYR A 340 21.05 -27.21 17.98
CA TYR A 340 22.04 -26.14 17.87
C TYR A 340 23.07 -26.44 16.77
N GLU A 341 23.36 -25.43 15.94
CA GLU A 341 24.27 -25.54 14.80
C GLU A 341 25.68 -26.04 15.18
N GLY A 342 26.29 -26.84 14.30
CA GLY A 342 27.68 -27.32 14.46
C GLY A 342 27.85 -28.66 15.18
N ALA A 343 26.80 -29.47 15.30
CA ALA A 343 26.89 -30.84 15.83
C ALA A 343 27.27 -31.88 14.74
N GLY A 344 28.49 -31.80 14.20
CA GLY A 344 29.00 -32.76 13.23
C GLY A 344 30.52 -32.72 13.04
N PHE A 345 31.17 -33.89 13.15
CA PHE A 345 32.61 -34.14 13.08
C PHE A 345 33.50 -33.61 14.24
N GLU A 346 34.67 -34.27 14.34
CA GLU A 346 35.84 -33.97 15.20
C GLU A 346 35.72 -34.01 16.74
N GLU A 347 35.19 -35.10 17.32
CA GLU A 347 35.70 -35.56 18.64
C GLU A 347 35.61 -37.09 18.88
N ALA A 348 36.10 -37.91 17.93
CA ALA A 348 36.08 -39.38 18.06
C ALA A 348 37.27 -40.16 17.47
N LEU A 349 38.38 -39.50 17.07
CA LEU A 349 39.55 -40.17 16.48
C LEU A 349 40.89 -39.68 17.07
N SER A 350 41.18 -40.05 18.32
CA SER A 350 42.44 -39.71 19.01
C SER A 350 43.04 -40.84 19.86
N LYS A 351 42.96 -42.09 19.37
CA LYS A 351 43.83 -43.23 19.73
C LYS A 351 43.84 -44.21 18.56
N GLY A 352 45.02 -44.51 18.01
CA GLY A 352 45.14 -45.16 16.70
C GLY A 352 46.09 -46.36 16.63
N HIS A 353 46.39 -46.74 15.38
CA HIS A 353 47.20 -47.89 14.96
C HIS A 353 46.49 -49.27 15.10
N GLN A 354 46.67 -50.23 14.20
CA GLN A 354 47.64 -50.35 13.10
C GLN A 354 46.99 -50.55 11.71
N GLU A 355 47.73 -50.15 10.67
CA GLU A 355 47.53 -50.48 9.24
C GLU A 355 48.08 -51.92 8.94
N PRO A 356 47.98 -52.55 7.72
CA PRO A 356 48.30 -51.90 6.43
C PRO A 356 47.60 -52.35 5.11
N PHE A 357 47.68 -51.47 4.08
CA PHE A 357 47.95 -51.77 2.63
C PHE A 357 47.02 -52.69 1.77
N VAL A 358 46.63 -52.45 0.49
CA VAL A 358 46.70 -51.31 -0.49
C VAL A 358 45.62 -51.49 -1.61
N VAL A 359 45.54 -50.51 -2.55
CA VAL A 359 45.23 -50.59 -4.01
C VAL A 359 43.98 -49.82 -4.52
N THR A 360 44.07 -48.48 -4.43
CA THR A 360 43.83 -47.47 -5.49
C THR A 360 42.54 -47.40 -6.36
N LYS A 361 42.09 -46.14 -6.56
CA LYS A 361 41.44 -45.53 -7.76
C LYS A 361 39.95 -45.86 -8.04
N ASN A 362 39.14 -44.92 -8.57
CA ASN A 362 39.13 -43.44 -8.52
C ASN A 362 37.85 -42.86 -9.15
N ILE A 363 37.60 -41.56 -8.91
CA ILE A 363 36.84 -40.61 -9.79
C ILE A 363 35.29 -40.70 -9.83
N HIS A 364 34.67 -39.55 -9.50
CA HIS A 364 33.37 -38.92 -9.89
C HIS A 364 32.21 -39.77 -10.49
N ALA A 365 30.91 -39.45 -10.30
CA ALA A 365 30.27 -38.17 -10.02
C ALA A 365 28.86 -38.29 -9.38
N ASP A 366 28.33 -37.16 -8.90
CA ASP A 366 26.97 -36.80 -8.47
C ASP A 366 25.79 -37.77 -8.74
N SER A 367 24.94 -37.99 -7.71
CA SER A 367 23.74 -37.15 -7.53
C SER A 367 22.82 -37.60 -6.38
N LYS A 368 22.00 -36.67 -5.87
CA LYS A 368 20.84 -36.82 -4.96
C LYS A 368 21.13 -37.21 -3.49
N GLY A 369 20.34 -36.63 -2.58
CA GLY A 369 20.03 -37.21 -1.25
C GLY A 369 18.70 -37.99 -1.32
N PRO A 370 17.97 -38.22 -0.19
CA PRO A 370 18.20 -37.73 1.18
C PRO A 370 18.27 -38.88 2.22
N THR A 371 18.15 -38.55 3.52
CA THR A 371 17.74 -39.42 4.65
C THR A 371 18.32 -40.84 4.74
N CYS A 372 19.21 -41.08 5.72
CA CYS A 372 19.57 -42.44 6.15
C CYS A 372 18.91 -42.78 7.50
N ILE A 373 18.21 -43.92 7.55
CA ILE A 373 17.74 -44.55 8.79
C ILE A 373 18.88 -45.40 9.34
N GLU A 374 19.18 -45.33 10.64
CA GLU A 374 20.32 -46.03 11.24
C GLU A 374 20.31 -47.54 10.95
N ASP A 375 21.45 -48.11 10.57
CA ASP A 375 21.57 -49.51 10.11
C ASP A 375 21.03 -50.54 11.11
N TRP A 376 21.07 -50.26 12.41
CA TRP A 376 20.50 -51.15 13.42
C TRP A 376 18.97 -51.18 13.39
N ILE A 377 18.31 -50.07 13.05
CA ILE A 377 16.85 -50.01 12.83
C ILE A 377 16.51 -50.82 11.58
N VAL A 378 17.32 -50.74 10.52
CA VAL A 378 17.16 -51.55 9.31
C VAL A 378 17.34 -53.05 9.61
N HIS A 379 18.31 -53.43 10.45
CA HIS A 379 18.49 -54.81 10.90
C HIS A 379 17.36 -55.30 11.83
N PHE A 380 16.91 -54.45 12.77
CA PHE A 380 15.80 -54.75 13.65
C PHE A 380 14.49 -54.92 12.87
N ALA A 381 14.21 -54.04 11.91
CA ALA A 381 13.08 -54.17 11.00
C ALA A 381 13.15 -55.47 10.17
N ARG A 382 14.32 -55.83 9.63
CA ARG A 382 14.52 -57.11 8.90
C ARG A 382 14.33 -58.35 9.79
N LEU A 383 14.78 -58.31 11.05
CA LEU A 383 14.54 -59.36 12.04
C LEU A 383 13.06 -59.46 12.43
N PHE A 384 12.39 -58.34 12.66
CA PHE A 384 10.97 -58.28 12.98
C PHE A 384 10.11 -58.80 11.80
N LYS A 385 10.39 -58.32 10.58
CA LYS A 385 9.80 -58.76 9.31
C LYS A 385 9.90 -60.28 9.11
N SER A 386 11.07 -60.86 9.35
CA SER A 386 11.30 -62.30 9.21
C SER A 386 10.76 -63.16 10.36
N HIS A 387 10.42 -62.58 11.52
CA HIS A 387 9.88 -63.31 12.67
C HIS A 387 8.36 -63.17 12.87
N VAL A 388 7.76 -62.07 12.42
CA VAL A 388 6.32 -61.78 12.56
C VAL A 388 5.55 -62.02 11.25
N GLY A 389 6.24 -62.18 10.12
CA GLY A 389 5.65 -62.63 8.85
C GLY A 389 4.88 -61.58 8.05
N PHE A 390 4.94 -60.30 8.45
CA PHE A 390 4.40 -59.18 7.68
C PHE A 390 5.48 -58.56 6.80
N ASP A 391 5.20 -58.45 5.51
CA ASP A 391 6.05 -57.72 4.57
C ASP A 391 5.63 -56.24 4.51
N CYS A 392 6.51 -55.35 4.97
CA CYS A 392 6.28 -53.90 4.95
C CYS A 392 6.54 -53.28 3.56
N ASP A 393 7.42 -53.87 2.76
CA ASP A 393 8.00 -53.19 1.59
C ASP A 393 7.01 -53.22 0.43
N SER A 394 6.24 -54.31 0.29
CA SER A 394 5.13 -54.39 -0.67
C SER A 394 4.02 -53.36 -0.43
N TYR A 395 3.87 -52.80 0.78
CA TYR A 395 2.98 -51.66 1.01
C TYR A 395 3.57 -50.32 0.51
N MET A 396 4.90 -50.17 0.49
CA MET A 396 5.55 -49.02 -0.16
C MET A 396 5.47 -49.14 -1.69
N ASP A 397 5.69 -50.33 -2.26
CA ASP A 397 5.45 -50.59 -3.69
C ASP A 397 4.00 -50.26 -4.06
N ILE A 398 3.00 -50.67 -3.26
CA ILE A 398 1.59 -50.32 -3.50
C ILE A 398 1.36 -48.79 -3.45
N HIS A 399 2.09 -48.04 -2.61
CA HIS A 399 1.97 -46.58 -2.59
C HIS A 399 2.64 -45.92 -3.80
N GLU A 400 3.86 -46.32 -4.20
CA GLU A 400 4.52 -45.75 -5.38
C GLU A 400 3.79 -46.14 -6.68
N MET A 401 3.37 -47.40 -6.79
CA MET A 401 2.50 -47.88 -7.87
C MET A 401 1.16 -47.13 -7.88
N GLY A 402 0.56 -46.89 -6.71
CA GLY A 402 -0.69 -46.14 -6.57
C GLY A 402 -0.56 -44.67 -6.98
N MET A 403 0.50 -44.00 -6.55
CA MET A 403 0.81 -42.62 -6.96
C MET A 403 1.12 -42.54 -8.45
N LYS A 404 1.84 -43.51 -9.01
CA LYS A 404 2.15 -43.56 -10.44
C LYS A 404 0.90 -43.81 -11.28
N LEU A 405 0.08 -44.80 -10.92
CA LEU A 405 -1.22 -45.06 -11.57
C LEU A 405 -2.18 -43.86 -11.43
N TYR A 406 -2.11 -43.11 -10.32
CA TYR A 406 -2.89 -41.88 -10.13
C TYR A 406 -2.37 -40.75 -11.05
N SER A 407 -1.06 -40.56 -11.17
CA SER A 407 -0.47 -39.63 -12.14
C SER A 407 -0.79 -40.00 -13.59
N GLU A 408 -0.67 -41.28 -13.95
CA GLU A 408 -0.90 -41.82 -15.30
C GLU A 408 -2.40 -41.79 -15.67
N ALA A 409 -3.31 -42.01 -14.71
CA ALA A 409 -4.75 -41.80 -14.89
C ALA A 409 -5.17 -40.32 -14.90
N LEU A 410 -4.37 -39.43 -14.29
CA LEU A 410 -4.54 -37.98 -14.42
C LEU A 410 -3.87 -37.42 -15.68
N GLU A 411 -2.95 -38.12 -16.34
CA GLU A 411 -2.17 -37.59 -17.47
C GLU A 411 -3.10 -37.17 -18.61
N ASP A 412 -4.01 -38.06 -19.06
CA ASP A 412 -5.07 -37.76 -20.03
C ASP A 412 -5.98 -36.57 -19.62
N THR A 413 -6.13 -36.32 -18.31
CA THR A 413 -6.93 -35.20 -17.79
C THR A 413 -6.11 -33.91 -17.81
N VAL A 414 -4.87 -33.95 -17.33
CA VAL A 414 -3.93 -32.83 -17.25
C VAL A 414 -3.51 -32.33 -18.63
N THR A 415 -3.40 -33.22 -19.62
CA THR A 415 -3.11 -32.86 -21.02
C THR A 415 -4.33 -32.45 -21.85
N SER A 416 -5.52 -32.36 -21.25
CA SER A 416 -6.70 -31.85 -21.95
C SER A 416 -6.60 -30.35 -22.22
N GLU A 417 -7.14 -29.89 -23.36
CA GLU A 417 -7.14 -28.46 -23.74
C GLU A 417 -7.81 -27.60 -22.64
N ASP A 418 -8.92 -28.09 -22.09
CA ASP A 418 -9.65 -27.51 -20.95
C ASP A 418 -8.80 -27.36 -19.66
N SER A 419 -7.77 -28.19 -19.47
CA SER A 419 -6.84 -28.09 -18.34
C SER A 419 -5.63 -27.21 -18.64
N GLN A 420 -5.16 -27.15 -19.90
CA GLN A 420 -4.09 -26.23 -20.29
C GLN A 420 -4.52 -24.76 -20.08
N GLU A 421 -5.77 -24.40 -20.38
CA GLU A 421 -6.29 -23.05 -20.07
C GLU A 421 -6.20 -22.73 -18.56
N LEU A 422 -6.50 -23.70 -17.69
CA LEU A 422 -6.38 -23.54 -16.24
C LEU A 422 -4.92 -23.43 -15.78
N PHE A 423 -3.99 -24.16 -16.39
CA PHE A 423 -2.56 -24.03 -16.10
C PHE A 423 -1.99 -22.69 -16.57
N ASP A 424 -2.44 -22.16 -17.71
CA ASP A 424 -2.01 -20.86 -18.23
C ASP A 424 -2.53 -19.70 -17.34
N ILE A 425 -3.76 -19.81 -16.83
CA ILE A 425 -4.31 -18.88 -15.83
C ILE A 425 -3.53 -18.98 -14.50
N ALA A 426 -3.25 -20.20 -14.03
CA ALA A 426 -2.46 -20.41 -12.81
C ALA A 426 -1.03 -19.84 -12.96
N ALA A 427 -0.36 -20.08 -14.09
CA ALA A 427 0.95 -19.54 -14.39
C ALA A 427 0.96 -17.99 -14.41
N ALA A 428 -0.04 -17.37 -15.04
CA ALA A 428 -0.22 -15.92 -15.02
C ALA A 428 -0.42 -15.38 -13.59
N LYS A 429 -1.18 -16.09 -12.74
CA LYS A 429 -1.37 -15.71 -11.33
C LYS A 429 -0.12 -15.91 -10.47
N PHE A 430 0.71 -16.93 -10.76
CA PHE A 430 2.03 -17.07 -10.11
C PHE A 430 3.02 -15.98 -10.56
N GLN A 431 2.99 -15.56 -11.83
CA GLN A 431 3.78 -14.40 -12.31
C GLN A 431 3.35 -13.11 -11.62
N GLU A 432 2.04 -12.86 -11.51
CA GLU A 432 1.46 -11.70 -10.81
C GLU A 432 1.87 -11.67 -9.33
N LEU A 433 1.74 -12.80 -8.61
CA LEU A 433 2.19 -12.92 -7.22
C LEU A 433 3.71 -12.72 -7.07
N THR A 434 4.51 -13.22 -8.01
CA THR A 434 5.97 -13.08 -7.97
C THR A 434 6.42 -11.64 -8.23
N ALA A 435 5.79 -10.95 -9.20
CA ALA A 435 6.02 -9.53 -9.44
C ALA A 435 5.60 -8.68 -8.22
N LEU A 436 4.43 -8.96 -7.63
CA LEU A 436 3.95 -8.28 -6.43
C LEU A 436 4.86 -8.52 -5.21
N ALA A 437 5.47 -9.70 -5.08
CA ALA A 437 6.45 -9.99 -4.03
C ALA A 437 7.73 -9.15 -4.21
N SER A 438 8.30 -9.11 -5.42
CA SER A 438 9.47 -8.28 -5.73
C SER A 438 9.19 -6.79 -5.55
N PHE A 439 8.03 -6.30 -6.00
CA PHE A 439 7.55 -4.94 -5.75
C PHE A 439 7.49 -4.60 -4.26
N ASN A 440 6.88 -5.44 -3.43
CA ASN A 440 6.80 -5.21 -2.00
C ASN A 440 8.18 -5.27 -1.30
N TRP A 441 9.13 -6.05 -1.82
CA TRP A 441 10.52 -6.01 -1.37
C TRP A 441 11.20 -4.68 -1.76
N GLY A 442 10.94 -4.16 -2.96
CA GLY A 442 11.34 -2.80 -3.37
C GLY A 442 10.80 -1.73 -2.41
N ASN A 443 9.52 -1.82 -2.06
CA ASN A 443 8.85 -0.91 -1.11
C ASN A 443 9.52 -0.92 0.28
N VAL A 444 10.03 -2.07 0.73
CA VAL A 444 10.82 -2.19 1.98
C VAL A 444 12.16 -1.46 1.88
N HIS A 445 12.87 -1.53 0.75
CA HIS A 445 14.13 -0.81 0.54
C HIS A 445 13.92 0.71 0.38
N LEU A 446 12.89 1.13 -0.35
CA LEU A 446 12.48 2.54 -0.46
C LEU A 446 12.15 3.12 0.93
N SER A 447 11.40 2.36 1.73
CA SER A 447 11.06 2.73 3.11
C SER A 447 12.26 2.76 4.06
N LYS A 448 13.33 1.98 3.79
CA LYS A 448 14.59 2.06 4.53
C LYS A 448 15.33 3.36 4.22
N ALA A 449 15.51 3.70 2.94
CA ALA A 449 16.16 4.95 2.51
C ALA A 449 15.49 6.20 3.13
N ARG A 450 14.15 6.18 3.26
CA ARG A 450 13.35 7.22 3.94
C ARG A 450 13.50 7.27 5.47
N LYS A 451 13.97 6.21 6.16
CA LYS A 451 13.88 6.08 7.63
C LYS A 451 15.10 6.56 8.43
N ARG A 452 16.30 6.66 7.84
CA ARG A 452 17.52 6.94 8.63
C ARG A 452 17.48 8.33 9.28
N MET A 453 17.46 8.34 10.61
CA MET A 453 17.63 9.54 11.42
C MET A 453 19.13 9.81 11.65
N VAL A 454 19.50 11.09 11.65
CA VAL A 454 20.70 11.56 12.37
C VAL A 454 20.25 11.87 13.80
N THR A 455 20.91 11.28 14.80
CA THR A 455 20.51 11.40 16.21
C THR A 455 20.99 12.72 16.80
N ALA A 456 20.05 13.56 17.27
CA ALA A 456 20.36 14.87 17.84
C ALA A 456 21.10 14.82 19.19
N GLU A 457 21.33 13.63 19.76
CA GLU A 457 22.13 13.44 20.97
C GLU A 457 23.64 13.45 20.67
N ASP A 458 24.06 13.06 19.45
CA ASP A 458 25.47 13.09 19.02
C ASP A 458 25.98 14.52 18.73
N SER A 459 25.06 15.43 18.40
CA SER A 459 25.38 16.83 18.03
C SER A 459 25.77 17.76 19.20
N LEU A 460 25.94 17.23 20.41
CA LEU A 460 26.27 18.03 21.61
C LEU A 460 27.77 18.04 22.00
N SER A 461 28.65 17.35 21.26
CA SER A 461 30.09 17.30 21.63
C SER A 461 31.12 17.23 20.49
N GLU A 462 30.75 17.29 19.21
CA GLU A 462 31.72 17.12 18.10
C GLU A 462 31.78 18.29 17.09
N SER A 463 32.87 18.32 16.32
CA SER A 463 33.20 19.41 15.40
C SER A 463 32.34 19.44 14.14
N THR A 464 32.33 20.59 13.46
CA THR A 464 31.64 20.79 12.18
C THR A 464 32.00 19.73 11.12
N GLU A 465 33.24 19.23 11.14
CA GLU A 465 33.75 18.20 10.23
C GLU A 465 33.14 16.82 10.48
N SER A 466 33.01 16.38 11.73
CA SER A 466 32.30 15.12 12.07
C SER A 466 30.86 15.16 11.56
N SER A 467 30.18 16.29 11.74
CA SER A 467 28.81 16.50 11.27
C SER A 467 28.65 16.42 9.73
N LEU A 468 29.74 16.62 8.96
CA LEU A 468 29.74 16.46 7.50
C LEU A 468 30.00 15.01 7.09
N ALA A 469 30.88 14.31 7.79
CA ALA A 469 31.09 12.87 7.59
C ALA A 469 29.80 12.08 7.85
N GLN A 470 29.11 12.35 8.97
CA GLN A 470 27.83 11.71 9.30
C GLN A 470 26.74 11.93 8.24
N VAL A 471 26.66 13.13 7.66
CA VAL A 471 25.70 13.45 6.58
C VAL A 471 26.06 12.73 5.28
N LYS A 472 27.35 12.62 4.94
CA LYS A 472 27.80 11.81 3.80
C LYS A 472 27.51 10.32 4.01
N ASP A 473 27.81 9.76 5.17
CA ASP A 473 27.52 8.36 5.49
C ASP A 473 26.02 8.04 5.49
N ALA A 474 25.17 9.04 5.77
CA ALA A 474 23.72 8.94 5.61
C ALA A 474 23.30 8.97 4.12
N TYR A 475 23.88 9.88 3.32
CA TYR A 475 23.67 9.96 1.88
C TYR A 475 24.07 8.68 1.13
N ASP A 476 25.32 8.22 1.29
CA ASP A 476 25.86 7.04 0.62
C ASP A 476 25.04 5.77 0.96
N TRP A 477 24.52 5.69 2.18
CA TRP A 477 23.63 4.61 2.62
C TRP A 477 22.23 4.70 2.00
N ALA A 478 21.62 5.90 1.97
CA ALA A 478 20.30 6.09 1.37
C ALA A 478 20.34 5.83 -0.15
N GLN A 479 21.39 6.29 -0.83
CA GLN A 479 21.66 5.98 -2.25
C GLN A 479 21.76 4.47 -2.49
N LYS A 480 22.40 3.72 -1.59
CA LYS A 480 22.52 2.26 -1.65
C LYS A 480 21.19 1.54 -1.42
N GLU A 481 20.32 2.02 -0.54
CA GLU A 481 18.98 1.46 -0.34
C GLU A 481 18.02 1.84 -1.49
N TYR A 482 18.09 3.05 -2.04
CA TYR A 482 17.37 3.42 -3.28
C TYR A 482 17.77 2.52 -4.46
N THR A 483 19.06 2.28 -4.65
CA THR A 483 19.58 1.36 -5.69
C THR A 483 19.01 -0.05 -5.53
N LYS A 484 18.89 -0.57 -4.30
CA LYS A 484 18.26 -1.88 -4.04
C LYS A 484 16.76 -1.87 -4.33
N ALA A 485 16.06 -0.78 -4.06
CA ALA A 485 14.64 -0.65 -4.39
C ALA A 485 14.44 -0.71 -5.91
N GLY A 486 15.20 0.07 -6.68
CA GLY A 486 15.20 0.04 -8.15
C GLY A 486 15.39 -1.35 -8.73
N LEU A 487 16.43 -2.07 -8.27
CA LEU A 487 16.69 -3.45 -8.69
C LEU A 487 15.51 -4.40 -8.42
N LYS A 488 14.76 -4.20 -7.32
CA LYS A 488 13.57 -5.02 -7.00
C LYS A 488 12.34 -4.64 -7.81
N TYR A 489 12.17 -3.38 -8.20
CA TYR A 489 11.14 -3.00 -9.18
C TYR A 489 11.49 -3.51 -10.58
N GLU A 490 12.75 -3.46 -10.99
CA GLU A 490 13.20 -4.10 -12.24
C GLU A 490 13.00 -5.62 -12.22
N GLU A 491 13.25 -6.31 -11.10
CA GLU A 491 12.94 -7.74 -10.96
C GLU A 491 11.44 -8.03 -11.11
N ALA A 492 10.56 -7.18 -10.57
CA ALA A 492 9.12 -7.30 -10.77
C ALA A 492 8.73 -7.14 -12.25
N LEU A 493 9.27 -6.12 -12.93
CA LEU A 493 9.00 -5.85 -14.34
C LEU A 493 9.61 -6.92 -15.28
N LYS A 494 10.71 -7.56 -14.91
CA LYS A 494 11.29 -8.72 -15.63
C LYS A 494 10.42 -9.98 -15.53
N VAL A 495 9.62 -10.11 -14.46
CA VAL A 495 8.65 -11.20 -14.28
C VAL A 495 7.31 -10.88 -14.93
N LYS A 496 6.85 -9.64 -14.85
CA LYS A 496 5.58 -9.17 -15.41
C LYS A 496 5.76 -7.78 -16.07
N PRO A 497 6.02 -7.72 -17.39
CA PRO A 497 6.23 -6.46 -18.10
C PRO A 497 5.00 -5.55 -18.18
N ASP A 498 3.78 -6.09 -18.03
CA ASP A 498 2.51 -5.36 -17.98
C ASP A 498 2.10 -4.99 -16.53
N PHE A 499 3.07 -4.76 -15.65
CA PHE A 499 2.83 -4.41 -14.24
C PHE A 499 3.04 -2.91 -13.99
N TYR A 500 1.99 -2.11 -14.24
CA TYR A 500 2.03 -0.65 -14.17
C TYR A 500 2.53 -0.11 -12.81
N ASP A 501 2.08 -0.71 -11.68
CA ASP A 501 2.53 -0.37 -10.31
C ASP A 501 4.08 -0.41 -10.19
N GLY A 502 4.74 -1.35 -10.88
CA GLY A 502 6.19 -1.51 -10.89
C GLY A 502 6.92 -0.38 -11.61
N TYR A 503 6.36 0.13 -12.71
CA TYR A 503 6.90 1.29 -13.43
C TYR A 503 6.75 2.57 -12.60
N LEU A 504 5.58 2.78 -11.99
CA LEU A 504 5.30 3.97 -11.17
C LEU A 504 6.17 3.99 -9.89
N ALA A 505 6.41 2.82 -9.26
CA ALA A 505 7.32 2.71 -8.13
C ALA A 505 8.81 2.88 -8.51
N LEU A 506 9.20 2.43 -9.70
CA LEU A 506 10.54 2.68 -10.26
C LEU A 506 10.75 4.19 -10.54
N GLY A 507 9.74 4.86 -11.11
CA GLY A 507 9.77 6.31 -11.34
C GLY A 507 9.88 7.11 -10.04
N LEU A 508 9.04 6.79 -9.05
CA LEU A 508 9.12 7.36 -7.70
C LEU A 508 10.49 7.15 -7.03
N GLN A 509 11.09 5.97 -7.18
CA GLN A 509 12.44 5.69 -6.67
C GLN A 509 13.50 6.58 -7.33
N GLN A 510 13.47 6.70 -8.65
CA GLN A 510 14.42 7.49 -9.42
C GLN A 510 14.28 8.99 -9.10
N PHE A 511 13.05 9.48 -8.96
CA PHE A 511 12.75 10.83 -8.50
C PHE A 511 13.31 11.12 -7.10
N GLU A 512 13.06 10.26 -6.11
CA GLU A 512 13.59 10.47 -4.75
C GLU A 512 15.12 10.40 -4.70
N GLN A 513 15.73 9.58 -5.56
CA GLN A 513 17.18 9.49 -5.74
C GLN A 513 17.75 10.78 -6.37
N ALA A 514 17.14 11.30 -7.44
CA ALA A 514 17.52 12.57 -8.06
C ALA A 514 17.45 13.73 -7.04
N LYS A 515 16.34 13.77 -6.30
CA LYS A 515 16.09 14.74 -5.23
C LYS A 515 17.14 14.62 -4.12
N LEU A 516 17.55 13.40 -3.72
CA LEU A 516 18.56 13.19 -2.68
C LEU A 516 19.93 13.72 -3.13
N SER A 517 20.37 13.36 -4.34
CA SER A 517 21.64 13.86 -4.90
C SER A 517 21.64 15.37 -5.06
N TRP A 518 20.51 15.99 -5.45
CA TRP A 518 20.39 17.45 -5.55
C TRP A 518 20.53 18.17 -4.20
N TYR A 519 19.76 17.76 -3.18
CA TYR A 519 19.87 18.38 -1.85
C TYR A 519 21.23 18.09 -1.19
N TYR A 520 21.90 16.98 -1.52
CA TYR A 520 23.26 16.69 -1.04
C TYR A 520 24.28 17.69 -1.60
N ILE A 521 24.28 17.95 -2.92
CA ILE A 521 25.16 18.95 -3.56
C ILE A 521 24.93 20.35 -2.97
N LEU A 522 23.66 20.74 -2.79
CA LEU A 522 23.33 22.03 -2.16
C LEU A 522 23.88 22.11 -0.73
N GLY A 523 23.75 21.05 0.06
CA GLY A 523 24.20 21.01 1.46
C GLY A 523 25.71 20.87 1.65
N SER A 524 26.43 20.26 0.70
CA SER A 524 27.89 20.08 0.76
C SER A 524 28.69 21.33 0.43
N LYS A 525 28.07 22.32 -0.25
CA LYS A 525 28.74 23.52 -0.82
C LYS A 525 29.90 23.17 -1.76
N SER A 526 29.81 22.02 -2.41
CA SER A 526 30.63 21.72 -3.58
C SER A 526 30.28 22.70 -4.70
N ASP A 527 31.27 23.21 -5.43
CA ASP A 527 31.01 23.85 -6.71
C ASP A 527 30.26 22.88 -7.63
N LEU A 528 29.36 23.38 -8.49
CA LEU A 528 28.58 22.53 -9.39
C LEU A 528 29.48 21.93 -10.48
N GLU A 529 30.06 20.76 -10.18
CA GLU A 529 30.68 19.92 -11.20
C GLU A 529 29.63 19.52 -12.24
N ILE A 530 29.87 19.89 -13.50
CA ILE A 530 28.95 19.71 -14.64
C ILE A 530 28.54 18.24 -14.83
N GLY A 531 29.37 17.29 -14.40
CA GLY A 531 29.07 15.85 -14.45
C GLY A 531 28.06 15.37 -13.40
N LEU A 532 27.82 16.11 -12.31
CA LEU A 532 26.89 15.74 -11.24
C LEU A 532 25.46 16.25 -11.50
N SER A 533 25.31 17.46 -12.07
CA SER A 533 24.00 17.96 -12.51
C SER A 533 23.43 17.10 -13.65
N ALA A 534 24.26 16.67 -14.59
CA ALA A 534 23.88 15.75 -15.66
C ALA A 534 23.31 14.42 -15.13
N GLN A 535 23.90 13.83 -14.07
CA GLN A 535 23.41 12.60 -13.44
C GLN A 535 22.05 12.78 -12.75
N ILE A 536 21.76 13.97 -12.21
CA ILE A 536 20.48 14.28 -11.58
C ILE A 536 19.38 14.44 -12.64
N LEU A 537 19.65 15.18 -13.72
CA LEU A 537 18.71 15.32 -14.84
C LEU A 537 18.43 13.98 -15.53
N GLU A 538 19.44 13.12 -15.66
CA GLU A 538 19.29 11.74 -16.16
C GLU A 538 18.39 10.88 -15.26
N LEU A 539 18.40 11.07 -13.94
CA LEU A 539 17.48 10.40 -13.02
C LEU A 539 16.05 10.97 -13.13
N TYR A 540 15.89 12.29 -13.33
CA TYR A 540 14.57 12.89 -13.61
C TYR A 540 13.99 12.41 -14.95
N ASN A 541 14.79 12.36 -16.01
CA ASN A 541 14.38 11.81 -17.31
C ASN A 541 13.88 10.36 -17.15
N LYS A 542 14.65 9.50 -16.46
CA LYS A 542 14.25 8.10 -16.20
C LYS A 542 12.97 7.99 -15.37
N ALA A 543 12.80 8.87 -14.39
CA ALA A 543 11.61 8.90 -13.56
C ALA A 543 10.36 9.24 -14.40
N GLU A 544 10.48 10.22 -15.29
CA GLU A 544 9.44 10.61 -16.25
C GLU A 544 9.15 9.52 -17.28
N ASP A 545 10.19 8.93 -17.89
CA ASP A 545 10.13 7.75 -18.75
C ASP A 545 9.37 6.58 -18.08
N SER A 546 9.46 6.44 -16.76
CA SER A 546 8.82 5.37 -15.99
C SER A 546 7.38 5.74 -15.59
N MET A 547 7.11 7.01 -15.30
CA MET A 547 5.76 7.52 -15.05
C MET A 547 4.88 7.44 -16.31
N GLU A 548 5.40 7.84 -17.47
CA GLU A 548 4.68 7.75 -18.75
C GLU A 548 4.31 6.30 -19.10
N LYS A 549 5.27 5.36 -19.00
CA LYS A 549 5.02 3.93 -19.27
C LYS A 549 4.06 3.30 -18.26
N GLY A 550 4.16 3.68 -16.98
CA GLY A 550 3.21 3.27 -15.95
C GLY A 550 1.79 3.75 -16.24
N MET A 551 1.65 5.02 -16.64
CA MET A 551 0.36 5.59 -17.03
C MET A 551 -0.22 4.89 -18.27
N GLN A 552 0.58 4.72 -19.34
CA GLN A 552 0.12 4.09 -20.58
C GLN A 552 -0.41 2.67 -20.35
N ILE A 553 0.34 1.83 -19.62
CA ILE A 553 -0.07 0.44 -19.33
C ILE A 553 -1.37 0.44 -18.50
N TRP A 554 -1.50 1.37 -17.55
CA TRP A 554 -2.70 1.50 -16.75
C TRP A 554 -3.92 1.95 -17.59
N GLU A 555 -3.77 2.93 -18.49
CA GLU A 555 -4.82 3.38 -19.41
C GLU A 555 -5.23 2.27 -20.38
N GLU A 556 -4.28 1.52 -20.95
CA GLU A 556 -4.57 0.37 -21.83
C GLU A 556 -5.30 -0.77 -21.09
N MET A 557 -5.00 -1.00 -19.82
CA MET A 557 -5.69 -1.99 -18.97
C MET A 557 -7.13 -1.54 -18.63
N GLU A 558 -7.33 -0.25 -18.35
CA GLU A 558 -8.65 0.30 -18.05
C GLU A 558 -9.54 0.39 -19.30
N GLU A 559 -8.98 0.72 -20.48
CA GLU A 559 -9.71 0.62 -21.75
C GLU A 559 -10.15 -0.82 -22.05
N GLN A 560 -9.29 -1.82 -21.79
CA GLN A 560 -9.66 -3.24 -21.94
C GLN A 560 -10.78 -3.66 -20.96
N ARG A 561 -10.80 -3.11 -19.74
CA ARG A 561 -11.85 -3.32 -18.75
C ARG A 561 -13.17 -2.69 -19.18
N LEU A 562 -13.16 -1.44 -19.63
CA LEU A 562 -14.36 -0.71 -20.06
C LEU A 562 -14.99 -1.30 -21.33
N ASN A 563 -14.19 -1.89 -22.23
CA ASN A 563 -14.68 -2.55 -23.44
C ASN A 563 -15.16 -4.00 -23.24
N GLY A 564 -15.13 -4.55 -22.02
CA GLY A 564 -15.48 -5.95 -21.76
C GLY A 564 -14.53 -6.97 -22.41
N LEU A 565 -13.29 -6.56 -22.67
CA LEU A 565 -12.25 -7.36 -23.33
C LEU A 565 -11.25 -7.95 -22.33
N SER A 566 -11.43 -7.68 -21.03
CA SER A 566 -10.45 -8.00 -20.00
C SER A 566 -10.21 -9.51 -19.90
N LYS A 567 -8.98 -9.88 -19.58
CA LYS A 567 -8.64 -11.29 -19.31
C LYS A 567 -9.48 -11.86 -18.15
N SER A 568 -9.71 -11.02 -17.13
CA SER A 568 -10.56 -11.31 -15.96
C SER A 568 -11.96 -11.80 -16.31
N GLU A 569 -12.62 -11.25 -17.33
CA GLU A 569 -13.98 -11.67 -17.71
C GLU A 569 -14.01 -13.03 -18.41
N LYS A 570 -12.97 -13.35 -19.20
CA LYS A 570 -12.78 -14.67 -19.81
C LYS A 570 -12.44 -15.72 -18.74
N ASP A 571 -11.53 -15.37 -17.83
CA ASP A 571 -11.16 -16.19 -16.68
C ASP A 571 -12.40 -16.46 -15.79
N LYS A 572 -13.26 -15.45 -15.53
CA LYS A 572 -14.53 -15.61 -14.81
C LYS A 572 -15.51 -16.55 -15.51
N ALA A 573 -15.68 -16.44 -16.83
CA ALA A 573 -16.52 -17.35 -17.59
C ALA A 573 -16.02 -18.80 -17.48
N LEU A 574 -14.71 -19.00 -17.50
CA LEU A 574 -14.08 -20.31 -17.31
C LEU A 574 -14.24 -20.83 -15.86
N PHE A 575 -14.04 -19.97 -14.84
CA PHE A 575 -14.31 -20.35 -13.45
C PHE A 575 -15.79 -20.68 -13.20
N GLN A 576 -16.74 -20.05 -13.90
CA GLN A 576 -18.15 -20.45 -13.86
C GLN A 576 -18.39 -21.81 -14.53
N LYS A 577 -17.78 -22.09 -15.69
CA LYS A 577 -17.80 -23.41 -16.36
C LYS A 577 -17.32 -24.54 -15.43
N PHE A 578 -16.31 -24.28 -14.60
CA PHE A 578 -15.77 -25.25 -13.62
C PHE A 578 -16.38 -25.16 -12.21
N GLY A 579 -17.43 -24.35 -11.99
CA GLY A 579 -18.09 -24.23 -10.68
C GLY A 579 -17.29 -23.51 -9.58
N LEU A 580 -16.18 -22.88 -9.93
CA LEU A 580 -15.28 -22.13 -9.04
C LEU A 580 -15.65 -20.65 -8.87
N GLY A 581 -16.79 -20.21 -9.42
CA GLY A 581 -17.20 -18.79 -9.45
C GLY A 581 -17.36 -18.07 -8.10
N GLY A 582 -17.31 -18.79 -6.97
CA GLY A 582 -17.32 -18.20 -5.62
C GLY A 582 -15.95 -17.79 -5.07
N LEU A 583 -14.85 -17.99 -5.81
CA LEU A 583 -13.49 -17.75 -5.31
C LEU A 583 -13.09 -16.26 -5.26
N PHE A 584 -13.76 -15.41 -6.04
CA PHE A 584 -13.47 -13.98 -6.15
C PHE A 584 -14.68 -13.15 -5.74
N LYS A 585 -14.45 -12.07 -5.00
CA LYS A 585 -15.50 -11.11 -4.67
C LYS A 585 -15.68 -10.14 -5.84
N ASP A 586 -16.85 -10.13 -6.44
CA ASP A 586 -17.19 -9.11 -7.44
C ASP A 586 -17.20 -7.70 -6.82
N ILE A 587 -16.53 -6.79 -7.52
CA ILE A 587 -16.60 -5.34 -7.32
C ILE A 587 -17.65 -4.84 -8.33
N SER A 588 -18.55 -3.94 -7.92
CA SER A 588 -19.56 -3.38 -8.83
C SER A 588 -18.94 -2.48 -9.90
N ALA A 589 -19.67 -2.25 -10.99
CA ALA A 589 -19.20 -1.40 -12.09
C ALA A 589 -18.93 0.05 -11.62
N ASP A 590 -19.74 0.55 -10.68
CA ASP A 590 -19.62 1.88 -10.10
C ASP A 590 -18.36 1.98 -9.20
N GLU A 591 -18.18 1.03 -8.27
CA GLU A 591 -16.97 0.94 -7.44
C GLU A 591 -15.68 0.80 -8.27
N ALA A 592 -15.73 0.09 -9.40
CA ALA A 592 -14.58 -0.06 -10.29
C ALA A 592 -14.28 1.22 -11.09
N SER A 593 -15.31 1.91 -11.59
CA SER A 593 -15.15 3.21 -12.27
C SER A 593 -14.62 4.29 -11.33
N GLU A 594 -15.02 4.24 -10.06
CA GLU A 594 -14.46 5.05 -8.99
C GLU A 594 -12.97 4.75 -8.76
N GLN A 595 -12.61 3.48 -8.54
CA GLN A 595 -11.21 3.08 -8.34
C GLN A 595 -10.33 3.57 -9.49
N ALA A 596 -10.78 3.41 -10.73
CA ALA A 596 -10.06 3.90 -11.89
C ALA A 596 -9.85 5.42 -11.86
N THR A 597 -10.88 6.19 -11.53
CA THR A 597 -10.81 7.66 -11.39
C THR A 597 -9.79 8.07 -10.33
N ASN A 598 -9.82 7.43 -9.15
CA ASN A 598 -8.94 7.71 -8.02
C ASN A 598 -7.47 7.38 -8.34
N VAL A 599 -7.19 6.20 -8.93
CA VAL A 599 -5.84 5.82 -9.37
C VAL A 599 -5.28 6.82 -10.38
N ARG A 600 -6.08 7.21 -11.37
CA ARG A 600 -5.68 8.19 -12.39
C ARG A 600 -5.22 9.52 -11.77
N SER A 601 -6.01 10.07 -10.84
CA SER A 601 -5.65 11.31 -10.14
C SER A 601 -4.38 11.16 -9.30
N GLN A 602 -4.18 10.02 -8.62
CA GLN A 602 -2.95 9.75 -7.87
C GLN A 602 -1.70 9.68 -8.78
N ILE A 603 -1.80 9.09 -9.97
CA ILE A 603 -0.69 9.01 -10.93
C ILE A 603 -0.31 10.41 -11.44
N TYR A 604 -1.29 11.19 -11.91
CA TYR A 604 -1.03 12.54 -12.40
C TYR A 604 -0.49 13.46 -11.29
N LEU A 605 -0.97 13.35 -10.05
CA LEU A 605 -0.47 14.13 -8.92
C LEU A 605 1.01 13.83 -8.61
N LEU A 606 1.43 12.56 -8.63
CA LEU A 606 2.85 12.20 -8.50
C LEU A 606 3.67 12.77 -9.66
N TRP A 607 3.16 12.68 -10.89
CA TRP A 607 3.85 13.18 -12.08
C TRP A 607 4.05 14.71 -12.01
N GLY A 608 3.01 15.47 -11.67
CA GLY A 608 3.09 16.91 -11.46
C GLY A 608 4.05 17.29 -10.33
N THR A 609 4.05 16.54 -9.23
CA THR A 609 4.99 16.75 -8.09
C THR A 609 6.45 16.55 -8.51
N MET A 610 6.72 15.53 -9.30
CA MET A 610 8.05 15.22 -9.84
C MET A 610 8.52 16.32 -10.82
N LEU A 611 7.64 16.77 -11.71
CA LEU A 611 7.93 17.85 -12.67
C LEU A 611 8.13 19.21 -12.00
N TYR A 612 7.34 19.56 -10.99
CA TYR A 612 7.54 20.79 -10.23
C TYR A 612 8.90 20.84 -9.50
N GLU A 613 9.34 19.72 -8.92
CA GLU A 613 10.68 19.64 -8.31
C GLU A 613 11.78 19.60 -9.39
N ARG A 614 11.49 19.07 -10.59
CA ARG A 614 12.38 19.13 -11.77
C ARG A 614 12.55 20.57 -12.27
N SER A 615 11.48 21.36 -12.42
CA SER A 615 11.56 22.76 -12.83
C SER A 615 12.34 23.62 -11.82
N VAL A 616 12.20 23.32 -10.52
CA VAL A 616 13.00 23.94 -9.45
C VAL A 616 14.49 23.62 -9.54
N VAL A 617 14.88 22.44 -10.07
CA VAL A 617 16.27 22.07 -10.36
C VAL A 617 16.74 22.78 -11.62
N GLU A 618 15.99 22.70 -12.72
CA GLU A 618 16.35 23.27 -14.02
C GLU A 618 16.49 24.79 -13.97
N TYR A 619 15.60 25.50 -13.27
CA TYR A 619 15.72 26.94 -13.02
C TYR A 619 17.02 27.30 -12.27
N LYS A 620 17.39 26.53 -11.24
CA LYS A 620 18.63 26.73 -10.46
C LYS A 620 19.89 26.36 -11.25
N LEU A 621 19.76 25.55 -12.29
CA LEU A 621 20.81 25.26 -13.28
C LEU A 621 20.82 26.26 -14.45
N SER A 622 19.90 27.23 -14.47
CA SER A 622 19.69 28.18 -15.57
C SER A 622 19.40 27.52 -16.93
N LEU A 623 18.73 26.37 -16.93
CA LEU A 623 18.31 25.65 -18.12
C LEU A 623 16.95 26.19 -18.62
N PRO A 624 16.78 26.50 -19.92
CA PRO A 624 15.59 27.17 -20.43
C PRO A 624 14.31 26.31 -20.37
N SER A 625 14.43 24.99 -20.27
CA SER A 625 13.32 24.03 -20.17
C SER A 625 12.50 24.14 -18.89
N TRP A 626 12.94 24.92 -17.89
CA TRP A 626 12.24 25.04 -16.61
C TRP A 626 10.80 25.58 -16.75
N GLU A 627 10.53 26.41 -17.76
CA GLU A 627 9.20 26.97 -18.04
C GLU A 627 8.27 25.90 -18.58
N GLU A 628 8.67 25.20 -19.65
CA GLU A 628 7.95 24.07 -20.23
C GLU A 628 7.69 22.96 -19.19
N CYS A 629 8.68 22.65 -18.36
CA CYS A 629 8.60 21.67 -17.29
C CYS A 629 7.59 22.05 -16.20
N LEU A 630 7.49 23.34 -15.86
CA LEU A 630 6.49 23.87 -14.92
C LEU A 630 5.08 23.90 -15.54
N GLU A 631 4.95 24.21 -16.83
CA GLU A 631 3.67 24.17 -17.54
C GLU A 631 3.10 22.73 -17.61
N VAL A 632 3.92 21.74 -17.97
CA VAL A 632 3.49 20.33 -17.95
C VAL A 632 3.21 19.86 -16.52
N ALA A 633 3.94 20.33 -15.51
CA ALA A 633 3.60 20.06 -14.11
C ALA A 633 2.18 20.54 -13.77
N VAL A 634 1.84 21.78 -14.14
CA VAL A 634 0.51 22.38 -13.96
C VAL A 634 -0.57 21.57 -14.68
N GLU A 635 -0.34 21.17 -15.94
CA GLU A 635 -1.26 20.30 -16.69
C GLU A 635 -1.56 19.00 -15.92
N LYS A 636 -0.55 18.35 -15.32
CA LYS A 636 -0.78 17.12 -14.53
C LYS A 636 -1.52 17.41 -13.22
N PHE A 637 -1.35 18.57 -12.60
CA PHE A 637 -2.18 18.96 -11.45
C PHE A 637 -3.65 19.21 -11.84
N GLU A 638 -3.91 19.88 -12.96
CA GLU A 638 -5.28 20.05 -13.49
C GLU A 638 -5.94 18.70 -13.80
N LEU A 639 -5.22 17.79 -14.46
CA LEU A 639 -5.69 16.43 -14.75
C LEU A 639 -5.90 15.56 -13.50
N ALA A 640 -5.25 15.89 -12.37
CA ALA A 640 -5.43 15.25 -11.08
C ALA A 640 -6.64 15.76 -10.28
N GLY A 641 -7.30 16.84 -10.71
CA GLY A 641 -8.43 17.46 -10.00
C GLY A 641 -8.03 18.56 -9.01
N ALA A 642 -6.82 19.12 -9.12
CA ALA A 642 -6.37 20.25 -8.31
C ALA A 642 -7.18 21.53 -8.60
N SER A 643 -7.43 22.37 -7.59
CA SER A 643 -8.13 23.64 -7.83
C SER A 643 -7.19 24.69 -8.42
N ALA A 644 -7.75 25.60 -9.22
CA ALA A 644 -7.03 26.73 -9.80
C ALA A 644 -6.42 27.67 -8.75
N THR A 645 -6.98 27.71 -7.52
CA THR A 645 -6.41 28.46 -6.39
C THR A 645 -5.09 27.83 -5.95
N ASP A 646 -5.03 26.51 -5.86
CA ASP A 646 -3.90 25.78 -5.29
C ASP A 646 -2.74 25.71 -6.29
N ILE A 647 -3.07 25.54 -7.58
CA ILE A 647 -2.15 25.71 -8.72
C ILE A 647 -1.54 27.12 -8.71
N ALA A 648 -2.36 28.18 -8.55
CA ALA A 648 -1.85 29.54 -8.48
C ALA A 648 -0.96 29.77 -7.24
N VAL A 649 -1.26 29.16 -6.09
CA VAL A 649 -0.41 29.17 -4.90
C VAL A 649 0.91 28.43 -5.17
N MET A 650 0.90 27.28 -5.84
CA MET A 650 2.09 26.52 -6.20
C MET A 650 3.03 27.33 -7.13
N ILE A 651 2.49 27.89 -8.22
CA ILE A 651 3.24 28.71 -9.18
C ILE A 651 3.87 29.92 -8.46
N LYS A 652 3.11 30.59 -7.60
CA LYS A 652 3.58 31.73 -6.79
C LYS A 652 4.72 31.39 -5.83
N ASN A 653 4.85 30.12 -5.42
CA ASN A 653 5.93 29.63 -4.57
C ASN A 653 7.11 29.02 -5.35
N HIS A 654 7.02 28.87 -6.68
CA HIS A 654 8.15 28.45 -7.51
C HIS A 654 9.31 29.46 -7.40
N CYS A 655 10.55 28.96 -7.42
CA CYS A 655 11.73 29.78 -7.10
C CYS A 655 12.10 30.86 -8.14
N SER A 656 11.37 30.96 -9.24
CA SER A 656 11.47 32.04 -10.23
C SER A 656 10.70 33.32 -9.86
N ASN A 657 9.81 33.29 -8.85
CA ASN A 657 9.00 34.45 -8.46
C ASN A 657 9.73 35.37 -7.46
N GLU A 658 10.28 36.49 -7.95
CA GLU A 658 10.96 37.51 -7.13
C GLU A 658 10.05 38.18 -6.07
N THR A 659 8.75 38.29 -6.35
CA THR A 659 7.76 38.99 -5.52
C THR A 659 7.40 38.29 -4.20
N ALA A 660 7.99 37.12 -3.90
CA ALA A 660 7.80 36.37 -2.66
C ALA A 660 8.51 37.02 -1.44
N LEU A 661 8.38 38.34 -1.26
CA LEU A 661 8.98 39.13 -0.18
C LEU A 661 8.22 39.03 1.15
N GLU A 662 6.90 38.83 1.10
CA GLU A 662 6.10 38.35 2.24
C GLU A 662 5.67 36.91 1.96
N GLY A 663 6.31 35.96 2.67
CA GLY A 663 6.08 34.54 2.48
C GLY A 663 4.79 34.07 3.16
N PHE A 664 3.78 33.71 2.34
CA PHE A 664 2.49 33.12 2.75
C PHE A 664 2.66 32.03 3.82
N LYS A 665 1.65 31.88 4.69
CA LYS A 665 1.74 30.90 5.78
C LYS A 665 1.83 29.49 5.19
N VAL A 666 2.65 28.65 5.84
CA VAL A 666 2.79 27.24 5.46
C VAL A 666 1.44 26.53 5.59
N ASP A 667 0.62 26.95 6.55
CA ASP A 667 -0.70 26.40 6.85
C ASP A 667 -1.69 26.59 5.68
N GLU A 668 -1.69 27.77 5.06
CA GLU A 668 -2.51 28.09 3.87
C GLU A 668 -2.04 27.30 2.62
N LEU A 669 -0.72 27.03 2.54
CA LEU A 669 -0.08 26.22 1.49
C LEU A 669 -0.38 24.72 1.63
N VAL A 670 -0.37 24.22 2.86
CA VAL A 670 -0.72 22.83 3.21
C VAL A 670 -2.22 22.61 3.05
N GLN A 671 -3.05 23.58 3.43
CA GLN A 671 -4.49 23.52 3.20
C GLN A 671 -4.82 23.42 1.70
N ALA A 672 -4.19 24.26 0.86
CA ALA A 672 -4.31 24.16 -0.60
C ALA A 672 -3.94 22.76 -1.14
N TRP A 673 -2.80 22.20 -0.71
CA TRP A 673 -2.37 20.86 -1.12
C TRP A 673 -3.23 19.71 -0.57
N ASN A 674 -3.90 19.90 0.57
CA ASN A 674 -4.87 18.95 1.09
C ASN A 674 -6.19 19.04 0.30
N GLU A 675 -6.68 20.24 0.01
CA GLU A 675 -7.89 20.47 -0.79
C GLU A 675 -7.74 19.95 -2.23
N MET A 676 -6.51 19.96 -2.79
CA MET A 676 -6.17 19.24 -4.04
C MET A 676 -6.29 17.71 -3.97
N TYR A 677 -6.12 17.10 -2.80
CA TYR A 677 -6.09 15.63 -2.62
C TYR A 677 -7.45 15.09 -2.13
N ASP A 678 -8.15 15.85 -1.29
CA ASP A 678 -9.44 15.48 -0.70
C ASP A 678 -10.64 15.78 -1.62
N SER A 679 -10.49 16.57 -2.68
CA SER A 679 -11.60 17.01 -3.57
C SER A 679 -12.44 15.87 -4.16
N ASP A 680 -11.79 14.84 -4.68
CA ASP A 680 -12.46 13.67 -5.30
C ASP A 680 -12.52 12.44 -4.39
N ALA A 681 -11.54 12.23 -3.51
CA ALA A 681 -11.45 11.04 -2.65
C ALA A 681 -12.63 10.86 -1.68
N TRP A 682 -13.33 11.95 -1.34
CA TRP A 682 -14.41 11.96 -0.35
C TRP A 682 -15.79 11.53 -0.84
N ARG A 683 -15.98 11.32 -2.15
CA ARG A 683 -17.32 11.13 -2.74
C ARG A 683 -17.88 9.71 -2.63
N SER A 684 -17.03 8.71 -2.36
CA SER A 684 -17.22 7.42 -3.03
C SER A 684 -16.81 6.20 -2.17
N GLY A 685 -15.58 6.18 -1.61
CA GLY A 685 -15.22 5.35 -0.46
C GLY A 685 -14.74 3.90 -0.70
N VAL A 686 -14.27 3.55 -1.89
CA VAL A 686 -13.74 2.20 -2.20
C VAL A 686 -12.29 2.00 -1.73
N THR A 687 -11.89 0.73 -1.59
CA THR A 687 -10.63 0.33 -0.96
C THR A 687 -9.39 0.56 -1.83
N SER A 688 -8.46 1.34 -1.27
CA SER A 688 -6.98 1.25 -1.30
C SER A 688 -6.33 0.35 -2.37
N THR A 689 -5.47 0.95 -3.20
CA THR A 689 -4.60 0.27 -4.16
C THR A 689 -3.18 0.06 -3.61
N TYR A 690 -2.40 -0.83 -4.23
CA TYR A 690 -1.04 -1.17 -3.80
C TYR A 690 -0.05 0.02 -3.78
N MET A 691 -0.38 1.13 -4.43
CA MET A 691 0.43 2.35 -4.44
C MET A 691 0.25 3.25 -3.21
N GLU A 692 -0.88 3.15 -2.49
CA GLU A 692 -1.16 4.06 -1.37
C GLU A 692 -0.07 4.05 -0.25
N PRO A 693 0.56 2.91 0.10
CA PRO A 693 1.71 2.88 1.02
C PRO A 693 2.99 3.57 0.49
N LEU A 694 3.12 3.77 -0.82
CA LEU A 694 4.24 4.51 -1.43
C LEU A 694 4.05 6.02 -1.27
N PHE A 695 2.82 6.50 -1.50
CA PHE A 695 2.46 7.92 -1.38
C PHE A 695 2.43 8.38 0.08
N ARG A 696 1.88 7.58 1.01
CA ARG A 696 1.70 7.97 2.43
C ARG A 696 2.98 7.96 3.31
N ARG A 697 4.17 7.60 2.79
CA ARG A 697 5.39 7.39 3.63
C ARG A 697 6.37 8.56 3.61
N ARG A 698 6.75 9.01 4.81
CA ARG A 698 7.61 10.19 5.11
C ARG A 698 8.84 10.33 4.20
N SER A 699 9.17 11.55 3.81
CA SER A 699 10.44 11.89 3.16
C SER A 699 11.61 11.71 4.12
N SER A 700 12.80 11.42 3.57
CA SER A 700 14.01 11.18 4.37
C SER A 700 14.39 12.39 5.23
N PHE A 701 14.70 12.16 6.51
CA PHE A 701 15.11 13.22 7.44
C PHE A 701 16.35 13.98 6.94
N ILE A 702 17.19 13.30 6.15
CA ILE A 702 18.37 13.82 5.46
C ILE A 702 18.06 15.08 4.61
N TYR A 703 16.88 15.17 3.97
CA TYR A 703 16.48 16.36 3.20
C TYR A 703 16.35 17.61 4.10
N GLY A 704 15.87 17.45 5.33
CA GLY A 704 15.71 18.54 6.29
C GLY A 704 17.06 19.07 6.78
N ASP A 705 17.96 18.17 7.18
CA ASP A 705 19.26 18.54 7.75
C ASP A 705 20.22 19.14 6.70
N LEU A 706 20.13 18.69 5.44
CA LEU A 706 20.80 19.32 4.30
C LEU A 706 20.23 20.72 4.00
N SER A 707 18.91 20.89 4.05
CA SER A 707 18.26 22.19 3.83
C SER A 707 18.63 23.23 4.90
N LEU A 708 18.75 22.81 6.17
CA LEU A 708 18.99 23.71 7.31
C LEU A 708 20.37 24.40 7.29
N ARG A 709 21.37 23.86 6.59
CA ARG A 709 22.77 24.35 6.61
C ARG A 709 23.04 25.59 5.74
N ASN A 710 22.08 26.03 4.92
CA ASN A 710 22.25 27.14 3.97
C ASN A 710 21.48 28.43 4.34
N GLY A 711 21.03 28.56 5.59
CA GLY A 711 20.22 29.69 6.03
C GLY A 711 18.74 29.55 5.60
N PRO A 712 17.94 30.63 5.68
CA PRO A 712 16.49 30.58 5.46
C PRO A 712 16.11 30.53 3.96
N VAL A 713 16.62 29.52 3.25
CA VAL A 713 16.27 29.23 1.86
C VAL A 713 14.82 28.75 1.81
N LYS A 714 13.95 29.48 1.09
CA LYS A 714 12.48 29.32 1.10
C LYS A 714 11.99 27.88 0.81
N SER A 715 12.80 27.07 0.10
CA SER A 715 12.62 25.61 -0.12
C SER A 715 12.31 24.81 1.16
N GLN A 716 12.77 25.29 2.32
CA GLN A 716 12.59 24.62 3.61
C GLN A 716 11.13 24.50 4.05
N ARG A 717 10.22 25.31 3.49
CA ARG A 717 8.77 25.21 3.76
C ARG A 717 8.10 24.03 3.04
N ILE A 718 8.65 23.55 1.92
CA ILE A 718 8.08 22.43 1.14
C ILE A 718 8.39 21.08 1.80
N CYS A 719 9.57 20.93 2.42
CA CYS A 719 9.91 19.68 3.14
C CYS A 719 9.17 19.51 4.49
N ILE A 720 8.51 20.55 5.01
CA ILE A 720 7.67 20.43 6.22
C ILE A 720 6.37 19.68 5.92
N CYS A 721 5.83 19.79 4.69
CA CYS A 721 4.57 19.16 4.28
C CYS A 721 4.51 17.65 4.50
N ILE A 722 5.67 16.97 4.58
CA ILE A 722 5.75 15.52 4.74
C ILE A 722 6.02 15.09 6.21
N ARG A 723 6.34 16.04 7.12
CA ARG A 723 6.35 15.74 8.58
C ARG A 723 4.94 15.62 9.19
N ALA A 724 3.90 16.10 8.50
CA ALA A 724 2.50 15.97 8.92
C ALA A 724 1.92 14.54 8.75
N PHE A 725 2.50 13.70 7.89
CA PHE A 725 1.96 12.40 7.46
C PHE A 725 1.89 11.29 8.55
N SER A 726 2.09 11.61 9.83
CA SER A 726 2.01 10.63 10.92
C SER A 726 0.63 10.52 11.58
N ALA A 727 -0.24 11.51 11.38
CA ALA A 727 -1.60 11.55 11.93
C ALA A 727 -2.57 12.01 10.83
N MET A 728 -2.87 11.11 9.90
CA MET A 728 -3.95 11.34 8.93
C MET A 728 -5.29 11.28 9.67
N ASP A 729 -6.17 12.26 9.45
CA ASP A 729 -7.41 12.38 10.21
C ASP A 729 -8.39 11.24 9.86
N LYS A 730 -8.45 10.24 10.74
CA LYS A 730 -9.40 9.14 10.65
C LYS A 730 -10.73 9.65 11.18
N ILE A 731 -11.54 10.15 10.26
CA ILE A 731 -12.83 10.76 10.57
C ILE A 731 -13.90 9.68 10.78
N ARG A 732 -14.58 9.71 11.93
CA ARG A 732 -15.86 9.02 12.11
C ARG A 732 -16.99 9.94 11.65
N ARG A 733 -17.85 9.45 10.75
CA ARG A 733 -19.00 10.21 10.23
C ARG A 733 -20.17 10.22 11.25
N PRO A 734 -21.11 11.17 11.14
CA PRO A 734 -22.37 11.16 11.89
C PRO A 734 -23.37 10.18 11.24
N SER A 735 -23.06 8.88 11.36
CA SER A 735 -23.75 7.75 10.73
C SER A 735 -25.25 7.60 11.07
N HIS A 736 -25.70 8.21 12.17
CA HIS A 736 -27.09 8.16 12.65
C HIS A 736 -27.83 9.50 12.49
N ALA A 737 -27.20 10.52 11.90
CA ALA A 737 -27.88 11.73 11.46
C ALA A 737 -28.96 11.41 10.40
N GLY A 738 -29.99 12.25 10.31
CA GLY A 738 -31.12 12.08 9.40
C GLY A 738 -32.08 10.92 9.78
N SER A 739 -31.79 10.19 10.86
CA SER A 739 -32.59 9.03 11.30
C SER A 739 -32.82 8.98 12.81
N TRP A 740 -31.79 9.15 13.64
CA TRP A 740 -31.91 9.23 15.10
C TRP A 740 -32.00 10.67 15.61
N TYR A 741 -31.38 11.60 14.89
CA TYR A 741 -31.42 13.04 15.11
C TYR A 741 -31.31 13.78 13.78
N THR A 742 -31.71 15.05 13.76
CA THR A 742 -31.75 15.91 12.57
C THR A 742 -30.35 16.08 11.95
N ASP A 743 -30.22 15.84 10.64
CA ASP A 743 -28.98 16.04 9.87
C ASP A 743 -28.74 17.51 9.47
N ASN A 744 -29.81 18.28 9.26
CA ASN A 744 -29.71 19.72 9.00
C ASN A 744 -29.06 20.45 10.19
N PRO A 745 -27.86 21.06 10.02
CA PRO A 745 -27.14 21.75 11.09
C PRO A 745 -27.95 22.84 11.81
N LYS A 746 -28.75 23.60 11.06
CA LYS A 746 -29.47 24.75 11.60
C LYS A 746 -30.63 24.30 12.48
N GLU A 747 -31.39 23.32 11.99
CA GLU A 747 -32.53 22.76 12.73
C GLU A 747 -32.06 22.03 13.98
N LEU A 748 -31.02 21.20 13.89
CA LEU A 748 -30.42 20.51 15.05
C LEU A 748 -29.91 21.51 16.10
N ALA A 749 -29.28 22.61 15.69
CA ALA A 749 -28.83 23.66 16.60
C ALA A 749 -30.00 24.37 17.31
N GLU A 750 -31.07 24.68 16.59
CA GLU A 750 -32.29 25.32 17.12
C GLU A 750 -33.06 24.39 18.08
N GLU A 751 -33.15 23.09 17.76
CA GLU A 751 -33.73 22.07 18.65
C GLU A 751 -32.96 21.97 19.97
N LEU A 752 -31.64 21.85 19.91
CA LEU A 752 -30.78 21.73 21.09
C LEU A 752 -30.78 23.01 21.93
N ASP A 753 -30.72 24.20 21.31
CA ASP A 753 -30.88 25.47 22.04
C ASP A 753 -32.25 25.58 22.71
N GLY A 754 -33.31 25.09 22.05
CA GLY A 754 -34.66 25.03 22.59
C GLY A 754 -34.74 24.15 23.84
N TRP A 755 -34.21 22.93 23.78
CA TRP A 755 -34.27 21.98 24.90
C TRP A 755 -33.33 22.35 26.05
N LEU A 756 -32.09 22.81 25.77
CA LEU A 756 -31.17 23.31 26.80
C LEU A 756 -31.75 24.51 27.56
N ARG A 757 -32.41 25.43 26.85
CA ARG A 757 -33.10 26.58 27.45
C ARG A 757 -34.34 26.15 28.26
N ALA A 758 -35.09 25.17 27.78
CA ALA A 758 -36.26 24.64 28.47
C ALA A 758 -35.91 23.84 29.75
N ALA A 759 -34.73 23.22 29.82
CA ALA A 759 -34.24 22.59 31.04
C ALA A 759 -33.97 23.61 32.17
N GLY A 760 -33.62 24.85 31.83
CA GLY A 760 -33.56 25.98 32.76
C GLY A 760 -32.49 25.89 33.86
N LEU A 761 -31.51 24.98 33.72
CA LEU A 761 -30.52 24.70 34.75
C LEU A 761 -29.39 25.74 34.76
N PRO A 762 -28.93 26.20 35.94
CA PRO A 762 -27.73 27.04 36.03
C PRO A 762 -26.48 26.25 35.67
N LYS A 763 -25.55 26.93 35.00
CA LYS A 763 -24.19 26.46 34.74
C LYS A 763 -23.42 26.34 36.05
N ASN A 764 -22.63 25.27 36.22
CA ASN A 764 -21.94 24.97 37.46
C ASN A 764 -20.59 24.27 37.19
N SER A 765 -19.51 24.87 37.68
CA SER A 765 -18.12 24.40 37.57
C SER A 765 -17.85 23.03 38.19
N ASP A 766 -18.69 22.64 39.15
CA ASP A 766 -18.47 21.47 40.00
C ASP A 766 -19.00 20.19 39.35
N VAL A 767 -19.67 20.30 38.20
CA VAL A 767 -20.16 19.16 37.40
C VAL A 767 -18.99 18.49 36.71
N ARG A 768 -18.60 17.31 37.22
CA ARG A 768 -17.50 16.50 36.68
C ARG A 768 -17.97 15.40 35.73
N GLY A 769 -19.27 15.12 35.69
CA GLY A 769 -19.83 14.21 34.69
C GLY A 769 -21.35 14.20 34.67
N VAL A 770 -21.91 13.39 33.76
CA VAL A 770 -23.34 13.19 33.57
C VAL A 770 -23.66 11.74 33.23
N VAL A 771 -24.88 11.32 33.54
CA VAL A 771 -25.53 10.16 32.91
C VAL A 771 -26.67 10.69 32.03
N ALA A 772 -26.76 10.24 30.78
CA ALA A 772 -27.75 10.71 29.81
C ALA A 772 -28.26 9.58 28.88
N PRO A 773 -29.47 9.70 28.30
CA PRO A 773 -30.08 8.70 27.42
C PRO A 773 -29.53 8.75 25.97
N HIS A 774 -29.69 7.64 25.25
CA HIS A 774 -29.22 7.46 23.86
C HIS A 774 -30.24 6.84 22.89
N ALA A 775 -31.54 6.82 23.20
CA ALA A 775 -32.55 6.75 22.14
C ALA A 775 -32.50 8.00 21.24
N GLY A 776 -33.14 7.94 20.07
CA GLY A 776 -33.24 9.09 19.15
C GLY A 776 -33.90 10.33 19.77
N TYR A 777 -33.47 11.51 19.34
CA TYR A 777 -33.74 12.81 19.96
C TYR A 777 -35.23 13.16 20.06
N SER A 778 -36.05 12.68 19.12
CA SER A 778 -37.50 12.84 19.12
C SER A 778 -38.19 12.20 20.35
N TYR A 779 -37.53 11.25 21.01
CA TYR A 779 -37.97 10.64 22.27
C TYR A 779 -37.18 11.15 23.48
N SER A 780 -35.84 11.19 23.38
CA SER A 780 -34.94 11.33 24.54
C SER A 780 -34.32 12.72 24.72
N GLY A 781 -34.25 13.54 23.66
CA GLY A 781 -33.42 14.76 23.65
C GLY A 781 -33.82 15.75 24.75
N ARG A 782 -35.13 15.91 24.96
CA ARG A 782 -35.68 16.74 26.04
C ARG A 782 -35.27 16.28 27.44
N ALA A 783 -35.08 14.98 27.66
CA ALA A 783 -34.54 14.47 28.90
C ALA A 783 -33.02 14.69 28.98
N ALA A 784 -32.27 14.39 27.92
CA ALA A 784 -30.83 14.62 27.83
C ALA A 784 -30.42 16.08 28.10
N ALA A 785 -31.25 17.05 27.72
CA ALA A 785 -31.05 18.46 28.04
C ALA A 785 -30.87 18.76 29.53
N TYR A 786 -31.45 17.96 30.44
CA TYR A 786 -31.25 18.12 31.88
C TYR A 786 -29.88 17.61 32.36
N ALA A 787 -29.26 16.67 31.66
CA ALA A 787 -27.86 16.29 31.89
C ALA A 787 -26.93 17.39 31.36
N PHE A 788 -27.02 17.71 30.07
CA PHE A 788 -26.06 18.61 29.41
C PHE A 788 -26.25 20.10 29.76
N GLY A 789 -27.44 20.52 30.17
CA GLY A 789 -27.78 21.92 30.46
C GLY A 789 -26.92 22.56 31.56
N ASN A 790 -26.58 21.81 32.61
CA ASN A 790 -25.86 22.32 33.78
C ASN A 790 -24.32 22.40 33.61
N ILE A 791 -23.75 21.78 32.57
CA ILE A 791 -22.29 21.72 32.35
C ILE A 791 -21.72 23.10 32.06
N ASP A 792 -20.79 23.58 32.89
CA ASP A 792 -19.94 24.74 32.61
C ASP A 792 -18.69 24.30 31.81
N PRO A 793 -18.54 24.70 30.53
CA PRO A 793 -17.42 24.26 29.69
C PRO A 793 -16.09 24.95 30.02
N SER A 794 -16.08 26.01 30.85
CA SER A 794 -14.95 26.96 30.94
C SER A 794 -13.60 26.36 31.38
N ASN A 795 -13.62 25.33 32.22
CA ASN A 795 -12.41 24.68 32.76
C ASN A 795 -12.15 23.27 32.17
N ILE A 796 -13.02 22.78 31.28
CA ILE A 796 -13.00 21.39 30.80
C ILE A 796 -12.27 21.32 29.46
N THR A 797 -11.21 20.52 29.38
CA THR A 797 -10.39 20.33 28.17
C THR A 797 -10.50 18.93 27.57
N ARG A 798 -10.97 17.94 28.34
CA ARG A 798 -11.15 16.55 27.91
C ARG A 798 -12.48 15.97 28.40
N ILE A 799 -13.18 15.25 27.52
CA ILE A 799 -14.43 14.55 27.81
C ILE A 799 -14.24 13.05 27.56
N PHE A 800 -14.26 12.24 28.60
CA PHE A 800 -14.38 10.79 28.47
C PHE A 800 -15.84 10.45 28.12
N LEU A 801 -16.05 9.68 27.07
CA LEU A 801 -17.38 9.32 26.57
C LEU A 801 -17.53 7.80 26.63
N LEU A 802 -18.38 7.32 27.54
CA LEU A 802 -18.56 5.90 27.86
C LEU A 802 -19.92 5.43 27.34
N GLY A 803 -19.93 4.67 26.24
CA GLY A 803 -21.14 4.11 25.65
C GLY A 803 -21.15 2.57 25.68
N PRO A 804 -22.28 1.91 25.99
CA PRO A 804 -22.40 0.46 25.87
C PRO A 804 -22.38 0.05 24.40
N SER A 805 -21.91 -1.16 24.06
CA SER A 805 -22.11 -1.70 22.71
C SER A 805 -23.41 -2.46 22.55
N HIS A 806 -24.12 -2.18 21.46
CA HIS A 806 -25.30 -2.90 20.97
C HIS A 806 -24.97 -3.86 19.83
N HIS A 807 -23.91 -3.57 19.05
CA HIS A 807 -23.62 -4.27 17.79
C HIS A 807 -22.33 -5.12 17.83
N TYR A 808 -21.43 -4.89 18.79
CA TYR A 808 -20.14 -5.58 18.87
C TYR A 808 -19.92 -6.21 20.25
N TYR A 809 -19.84 -7.54 20.29
CA TYR A 809 -19.55 -8.26 21.52
C TYR A 809 -18.05 -8.29 21.81
N THR A 810 -17.66 -7.67 22.92
CA THR A 810 -16.34 -7.80 23.56
C THR A 810 -16.49 -7.87 25.09
N PRO A 811 -15.65 -8.64 25.81
CA PRO A 811 -15.60 -8.64 27.28
C PRO A 811 -14.73 -7.52 27.87
N LYS A 812 -14.28 -6.55 27.05
CA LYS A 812 -13.40 -5.42 27.41
C LYS A 812 -14.03 -4.07 27.04
N CYS A 813 -13.28 -2.99 27.24
CA CYS A 813 -13.54 -1.70 26.61
C CYS A 813 -12.68 -1.57 25.34
N ALA A 814 -13.19 -0.85 24.33
CA ALA A 814 -12.44 -0.53 23.10
C ALA A 814 -12.34 0.99 22.88
N LEU A 815 -11.18 1.45 22.42
CA LEU A 815 -10.88 2.84 22.08
C LEU A 815 -11.01 3.04 20.57
N SER A 816 -11.43 4.25 20.17
CA SER A 816 -11.58 4.57 18.75
C SER A 816 -10.24 4.58 18.01
N LYS A 817 -10.23 4.10 16.76
CA LYS A 817 -9.13 4.36 15.81
C LYS A 817 -9.26 5.73 15.14
N ALA A 818 -10.37 6.45 15.32
CA ALA A 818 -10.60 7.79 14.79
C ALA A 818 -9.75 8.85 15.51
N THR A 819 -9.48 9.96 14.82
CA THR A 819 -8.84 11.17 15.37
C THR A 819 -9.84 12.29 15.64
N VAL A 820 -11.02 12.23 15.02
CA VAL A 820 -12.12 13.19 15.18
C VAL A 820 -13.45 12.51 14.92
N TYR A 821 -14.47 12.87 15.72
CA TYR A 821 -15.86 12.51 15.48
C TYR A 821 -16.60 13.71 14.91
N LYS A 822 -17.18 13.57 13.72
CA LYS A 822 -17.95 14.65 13.09
C LYS A 822 -19.39 14.71 13.61
N THR A 823 -19.94 15.93 13.70
CA THR A 823 -21.38 16.14 13.95
C THR A 823 -21.89 17.26 13.03
N PRO A 824 -23.20 17.34 12.72
CA PRO A 824 -23.73 18.40 11.86
C PRO A 824 -23.44 19.83 12.35
N ILE A 825 -23.15 20.03 13.64
CA ILE A 825 -23.05 21.36 14.28
C ILE A 825 -21.67 21.67 14.87
N GLY A 826 -20.69 20.78 14.70
CA GLY A 826 -19.33 20.95 15.19
C GLY A 826 -18.61 19.61 15.38
N ASP A 827 -17.36 19.54 14.91
CA ASP A 827 -16.53 18.35 14.99
C ASP A 827 -15.78 18.28 16.34
N LEU A 828 -15.67 17.08 16.91
CA LEU A 828 -15.07 16.83 18.22
C LEU A 828 -13.76 16.04 18.07
N PRO A 829 -12.58 16.67 18.25
CA PRO A 829 -11.28 16.00 18.10
C PRO A 829 -11.03 15.03 19.26
N ILE A 830 -10.43 13.88 18.97
CA ILE A 830 -10.08 12.86 19.95
C ILE A 830 -8.72 13.16 20.58
N ASP A 831 -8.51 12.81 21.85
CA ASP A 831 -7.22 12.96 22.53
C ASP A 831 -6.21 11.86 22.12
N GLN A 832 -5.80 11.95 20.85
CA GLN A 832 -4.71 11.20 20.22
C GLN A 832 -3.56 12.15 19.83
N GLU A 833 -2.55 11.64 19.10
CA GLU A 833 -1.38 12.39 18.63
C GLU A 833 -1.74 13.43 17.54
N GLY A 834 -2.40 14.52 17.95
CA GLY A 834 -2.75 15.65 17.11
C GLY A 834 -2.02 16.93 17.54
N LEU A 835 -1.09 17.39 16.70
CA LEU A 835 -0.54 18.75 16.60
C LEU A 835 -0.13 19.49 17.91
N CYS A 836 0.31 18.78 18.96
CA CYS A 836 0.88 19.41 20.17
C CYS A 836 2.40 19.25 20.25
N VAL A 837 3.13 20.34 20.01
CA VAL A 837 4.60 20.45 20.25
C VAL A 837 4.93 20.49 21.76
N VAL A 838 3.92 20.64 22.63
CA VAL A 838 4.05 20.62 24.09
C VAL A 838 3.74 19.22 24.62
N ARG A 839 4.67 18.66 25.41
CA ARG A 839 4.57 17.33 26.05
C ARG A 839 3.47 17.26 27.12
N HIS A 840 2.22 17.14 26.69
CA HIS A 840 1.12 16.67 27.55
C HIS A 840 0.76 15.22 27.23
N SER A 841 0.36 14.47 28.26
CA SER A 841 0.00 13.06 28.15
C SER A 841 -1.17 12.86 27.17
N ILE A 842 -0.99 11.95 26.21
CA ILE A 842 -2.03 11.55 25.24
C ILE A 842 -2.82 10.40 25.87
N VAL A 843 -4.04 10.67 26.34
CA VAL A 843 -4.79 9.71 27.15
C VAL A 843 -5.08 8.40 26.42
N ASN A 844 -5.43 8.43 25.12
CA ASN A 844 -5.70 7.20 24.38
C ASN A 844 -4.47 6.28 24.27
N GLU A 845 -3.26 6.83 24.13
CA GLU A 845 -2.03 6.04 24.08
C GLU A 845 -1.62 5.53 25.47
N GLU A 846 -1.85 6.29 26.55
CA GLU A 846 -1.71 5.76 27.92
C GLU A 846 -2.64 4.55 28.13
N LEU A 847 -3.92 4.68 27.80
CA LEU A 847 -4.92 3.63 28.00
C LEU A 847 -4.60 2.39 27.16
N LYS A 848 -4.25 2.57 25.89
CA LYS A 848 -3.80 1.51 24.98
C LYS A 848 -2.55 0.79 25.49
N ALA A 849 -1.56 1.51 26.03
CA ALA A 849 -0.34 0.93 26.60
C ALA A 849 -0.58 0.03 27.84
N THR A 850 -1.77 0.07 28.46
CA THR A 850 -2.13 -0.86 29.55
C THR A 850 -2.39 -2.29 29.09
N GLY A 851 -2.57 -2.52 27.79
CA GLY A 851 -3.01 -3.79 27.22
C GLY A 851 -4.41 -4.23 27.64
N LYS A 852 -5.20 -3.37 28.31
CA LYS A 852 -6.59 -3.67 28.74
C LYS A 852 -7.65 -3.29 27.71
N PHE A 853 -7.35 -2.35 26.82
CA PHE A 853 -8.28 -1.87 25.81
C PHE A 853 -8.05 -2.55 24.47
N GLU A 854 -9.14 -2.80 23.75
CA GLU A 854 -9.11 -3.11 22.32
C GLU A 854 -9.14 -1.82 21.48
N MET A 855 -8.85 -1.91 20.18
CA MET A 855 -8.99 -0.79 19.26
C MET A 855 -10.13 -1.11 18.28
N MET A 856 -11.26 -0.42 18.37
CA MET A 856 -12.41 -0.69 17.50
C MET A 856 -12.14 -0.22 16.07
N ASP A 857 -12.57 -1.03 15.08
CA ASP A 857 -12.54 -0.62 13.67
C ASP A 857 -13.56 0.48 13.40
N LEU A 858 -13.26 1.34 12.44
CA LEU A 858 -14.13 2.48 12.11
C LEU A 858 -15.56 2.04 11.73
N ARG A 859 -15.72 0.84 11.15
CA ARG A 859 -17.04 0.24 10.87
C ARG A 859 -17.81 -0.19 12.11
N VAL A 860 -17.13 -0.59 13.19
CA VAL A 860 -17.75 -0.89 14.49
C VAL A 860 -18.14 0.42 15.18
N ASP A 861 -17.27 1.43 15.08
CA ASP A 861 -17.48 2.75 15.66
C ASP A 861 -18.66 3.49 14.99
N GLU A 862 -18.70 3.55 13.66
CA GLU A 862 -19.83 4.10 12.87
C GLU A 862 -21.11 3.26 12.98
N ALA A 863 -21.03 1.98 13.35
CA ALA A 863 -22.23 1.16 13.60
C ALA A 863 -22.83 1.38 15.00
N GLU A 864 -22.10 1.97 15.95
CA GLU A 864 -22.58 2.19 17.31
C GLU A 864 -23.23 3.58 17.47
N HIS A 865 -24.45 3.61 17.99
CA HIS A 865 -25.20 4.86 18.20
C HIS A 865 -25.07 5.41 19.63
N SER A 866 -24.71 4.56 20.61
CA SER A 866 -24.78 4.92 22.04
C SER A 866 -23.87 6.09 22.44
N MET A 867 -22.68 6.18 21.84
CA MET A 867 -21.78 7.33 21.98
C MET A 867 -22.23 8.50 21.10
N GLU A 868 -22.74 8.22 19.89
CA GLU A 868 -23.09 9.24 18.90
C GLU A 868 -24.20 10.19 19.38
N MET A 869 -25.20 9.67 20.09
CA MET A 869 -26.30 10.51 20.63
C MET A 869 -25.85 11.52 21.70
N HIS A 870 -24.63 11.43 22.21
CA HIS A 870 -24.06 12.45 23.10
C HIS A 870 -23.32 13.55 22.32
N LEU A 871 -22.89 13.29 21.08
CA LEU A 871 -21.95 14.16 20.37
C LEU A 871 -22.54 15.52 19.98
N PRO A 872 -23.75 15.65 19.40
CA PRO A 872 -24.31 16.97 19.12
C PRO A 872 -24.55 17.77 20.42
N TYR A 873 -24.93 17.11 21.51
CA TYR A 873 -25.07 17.77 22.81
C TYR A 873 -23.75 18.32 23.33
N LEU A 874 -22.66 17.55 23.23
CA LEU A 874 -21.32 17.99 23.59
C LEU A 874 -20.83 19.11 22.65
N ALA A 875 -20.91 18.94 21.33
CA ALA A 875 -20.54 19.96 20.35
C ALA A 875 -21.29 21.29 20.58
N LYS A 876 -22.57 21.23 20.97
CA LYS A 876 -23.39 22.41 21.29
C LYS A 876 -23.02 23.08 22.61
N VAL A 877 -22.78 22.30 23.68
CA VAL A 877 -22.40 22.83 25.01
C VAL A 877 -20.99 23.43 25.00
N PHE A 878 -20.08 22.83 24.24
CA PHE A 878 -18.68 23.24 24.12
C PHE A 878 -18.43 24.14 22.89
N GLN A 879 -19.48 24.68 22.27
CA GLN A 879 -19.37 25.57 21.11
C GLN A 879 -18.49 26.80 21.44
N GLY A 880 -17.31 26.88 20.81
CA GLY A 880 -16.32 27.94 21.05
C GLY A 880 -15.23 27.62 22.10
N TYR A 881 -15.23 26.42 22.69
CA TYR A 881 -14.23 25.97 23.66
C TYR A 881 -13.32 24.89 23.05
N ALA A 882 -12.02 24.93 23.37
CA ALA A 882 -11.04 23.96 22.90
C ALA A 882 -11.11 22.68 23.77
N VAL A 883 -11.97 21.74 23.38
CA VAL A 883 -12.18 20.47 24.07
C VAL A 883 -11.83 19.28 23.18
N LYS A 884 -11.31 18.20 23.79
CA LYS A 884 -11.11 16.89 23.13
C LYS A 884 -12.00 15.81 23.75
N ILE A 885 -12.24 14.72 23.02
CA ILE A 885 -12.97 13.54 23.50
C ILE A 885 -12.08 12.30 23.66
N VAL A 886 -12.44 11.41 24.59
CA VAL A 886 -11.86 10.07 24.78
C VAL A 886 -13.02 9.06 24.68
N PRO A 887 -13.40 8.65 23.45
CA PRO A 887 -14.51 7.73 23.24
C PRO A 887 -14.11 6.30 23.58
N MET A 888 -14.90 5.67 24.45
CA MET A 888 -14.73 4.30 24.91
C MET A 888 -16.03 3.51 24.72
N LEU A 889 -15.95 2.50 23.85
CA LEU A 889 -16.99 1.50 23.72
C LEU A 889 -16.85 0.50 24.87
N VAL A 890 -17.85 0.40 25.75
CA VAL A 890 -17.88 -0.50 26.90
C VAL A 890 -18.65 -1.76 26.52
N GLY A 891 -17.95 -2.90 26.52
CA GLY A 891 -18.53 -4.19 26.19
C GLY A 891 -19.32 -4.85 27.33
N ALA A 892 -19.55 -6.15 27.18
CA ALA A 892 -20.18 -7.01 28.18
C ALA A 892 -19.15 -7.39 29.27
N LEU A 893 -18.87 -6.45 30.17
CA LEU A 893 -17.89 -6.63 31.22
C LEU A 893 -18.38 -7.60 32.31
N SER A 894 -17.45 -8.37 32.90
CA SER A 894 -17.67 -9.00 34.21
C SER A 894 -17.43 -7.98 35.33
N ALA A 895 -17.95 -8.23 36.53
CA ALA A 895 -17.78 -7.32 37.68
C ALA A 895 -16.31 -7.09 38.05
N GLU A 896 -15.46 -8.09 37.81
CA GLU A 896 -14.01 -8.00 38.01
C GLU A 896 -13.38 -7.02 37.01
N ASN A 897 -13.82 -7.08 35.74
CA ASN A 897 -13.40 -6.15 34.69
C ASN A 897 -13.95 -4.74 34.93
N GLU A 898 -15.21 -4.58 35.36
CA GLU A 898 -15.78 -3.27 35.75
C GLU A 898 -14.95 -2.60 36.84
N ALA A 899 -14.60 -3.36 37.89
CA ALA A 899 -13.73 -2.89 38.96
C ALA A 899 -12.28 -2.61 38.52
N VAL A 900 -11.75 -3.36 37.52
CA VAL A 900 -10.43 -3.10 36.93
C VAL A 900 -10.42 -1.81 36.10
N PHE A 901 -11.37 -1.63 35.18
CA PHE A 901 -11.47 -0.40 34.39
C PHE A 901 -11.76 0.81 35.28
N GLY A 902 -12.64 0.67 36.28
CA GLY A 902 -12.93 1.74 37.22
C GLY A 902 -11.71 2.20 38.03
N ARG A 903 -10.91 1.26 38.57
CA ARG A 903 -9.62 1.59 39.21
C ARG A 903 -8.63 2.24 38.25
N LEU A 904 -8.54 1.76 37.01
CA LEU A 904 -7.62 2.25 36.00
C LEU A 904 -7.95 3.69 35.56
N LEU A 905 -9.23 4.04 35.51
CA LEU A 905 -9.73 5.34 35.05
C LEU A 905 -9.94 6.35 36.19
N ALA A 906 -9.98 5.91 37.45
CA ALA A 906 -10.17 6.78 38.62
C ALA A 906 -9.18 7.96 38.67
N LYS A 907 -7.93 7.77 38.24
CA LYS A 907 -6.91 8.85 38.21
C LYS A 907 -7.31 10.06 37.34
N TYR A 908 -8.17 9.87 36.33
CA TYR A 908 -8.63 10.97 35.47
C TYR A 908 -9.80 11.75 36.09
N VAL A 909 -10.50 11.19 37.09
CA VAL A 909 -11.51 11.93 37.88
C VAL A 909 -10.85 13.02 38.71
N ASP A 910 -9.63 12.78 39.19
CA ASP A 910 -8.90 13.70 40.08
C ASP A 910 -8.25 14.89 39.37
N ASP A 911 -8.07 14.84 38.05
CA ASP A 911 -7.71 16.01 37.24
C ASP A 911 -8.99 16.83 36.95
N PRO A 912 -9.10 18.08 37.42
CA PRO A 912 -10.32 18.89 37.30
C PRO A 912 -10.66 19.30 35.88
N THR A 913 -9.72 19.19 34.92
CA THR A 913 -9.95 19.55 33.51
C THR A 913 -10.65 18.46 32.70
N ASN A 914 -10.91 17.30 33.32
CA ASN A 914 -11.61 16.17 32.70
C ASN A 914 -13.11 16.16 33.05
N PHE A 915 -13.92 15.66 32.14
CA PHE A 915 -15.36 15.47 32.28
C PHE A 915 -15.78 14.06 31.83
N PHE A 916 -16.85 13.50 32.41
CA PHE A 916 -17.31 12.13 32.12
C PHE A 916 -18.75 12.11 31.60
N SER A 917 -18.93 11.63 30.37
CA SER A 917 -20.23 11.53 29.68
C SER A 917 -20.61 10.05 29.60
N VAL A 918 -21.52 9.60 30.48
CA VAL A 918 -21.92 8.19 30.59
C VAL A 918 -23.27 7.98 29.93
N SER A 919 -23.34 7.06 28.96
CA SER A 919 -24.49 6.88 28.09
C SER A 919 -25.34 5.68 28.52
N SER A 920 -26.63 5.90 28.83
CA SER A 920 -27.59 4.85 29.22
C SER A 920 -29.05 5.30 29.13
N ASP A 921 -29.85 4.59 28.35
CA ASP A 921 -31.29 4.44 28.62
C ASP A 921 -31.50 3.51 29.84
N PHE A 922 -32.72 3.48 30.39
CA PHE A 922 -33.09 2.73 31.60
C PHE A 922 -33.95 1.49 31.24
N CYS A 923 -35.07 1.19 31.90
CA CYS A 923 -35.88 0.01 31.58
C CYS A 923 -36.37 -0.01 30.11
N HIS A 924 -36.01 -1.06 29.37
CA HIS A 924 -36.58 -1.44 28.08
C HIS A 924 -37.72 -2.45 28.34
N TRP A 925 -38.92 -1.95 28.55
CA TRP A 925 -40.08 -2.76 28.96
C TRP A 925 -40.97 -3.18 27.79
N GLY A 926 -41.44 -4.42 27.82
CA GLY A 926 -42.44 -4.98 26.90
C GLY A 926 -41.96 -6.27 26.23
N SER A 927 -42.90 -7.05 25.70
CA SER A 927 -42.63 -8.38 25.12
C SER A 927 -41.56 -8.39 24.03
N ARG A 928 -41.39 -7.27 23.29
CA ARG A 928 -40.35 -7.11 22.25
C ARG A 928 -38.91 -7.11 22.78
N PHE A 929 -38.73 -6.85 24.07
CA PHE A 929 -37.44 -6.83 24.77
C PHE A 929 -37.24 -8.07 25.66
N ASN A 930 -38.15 -9.04 25.61
CA ASN A 930 -38.21 -10.20 26.51
C ASN A 930 -38.25 -9.83 28.01
N TYR A 931 -38.66 -8.61 28.36
CA TYR A 931 -38.70 -8.11 29.73
C TYR A 931 -40.04 -7.47 30.06
N THR A 932 -40.80 -8.08 30.98
CA THR A 932 -42.14 -7.62 31.37
C THR A 932 -42.34 -7.65 32.89
N HIS A 933 -41.29 -7.34 33.66
CA HIS A 933 -41.38 -7.25 35.12
C HIS A 933 -42.50 -6.30 35.55
N TYR A 934 -43.36 -6.73 36.47
CA TYR A 934 -44.51 -5.93 36.90
C TYR A 934 -44.88 -6.25 38.36
N ASP A 935 -44.52 -5.33 39.26
CA ASP A 935 -44.97 -5.37 40.65
C ASP A 935 -46.29 -4.58 40.81
N LYS A 936 -47.34 -5.35 41.10
CA LYS A 936 -48.71 -4.85 41.29
C LYS A 936 -48.84 -3.86 42.46
N LYS A 937 -47.90 -3.83 43.42
CA LYS A 937 -47.94 -2.88 44.56
C LYS A 937 -47.83 -1.42 44.11
N HIS A 938 -47.26 -1.16 42.93
CA HIS A 938 -47.13 0.18 42.36
C HIS A 938 -48.30 0.58 41.42
N GLY A 939 -49.33 -0.26 41.29
CA GLY A 939 -50.53 0.05 40.52
C GLY A 939 -50.37 -0.25 39.03
N ALA A 940 -50.37 0.78 38.17
CA ALA A 940 -50.27 0.60 36.71
C ALA A 940 -48.85 0.19 36.28
N ILE A 941 -48.74 -0.50 35.13
CA ILE A 941 -47.45 -1.02 34.62
C ILE A 941 -46.38 0.08 34.56
N HIS A 942 -46.65 1.22 33.94
CA HIS A 942 -45.69 2.34 33.88
C HIS A 942 -45.26 2.89 35.26
N LYS A 943 -46.05 2.70 36.31
CA LYS A 943 -45.68 3.04 37.70
C LYS A 943 -44.84 1.96 38.37
N SER A 944 -44.99 0.69 38.00
CA SER A 944 -44.00 -0.34 38.35
C SER A 944 -42.66 -0.11 37.65
N ILE A 945 -42.68 0.34 36.39
CA ILE A 945 -41.45 0.71 35.66
C ILE A 945 -40.80 1.92 36.33
N GLU A 946 -41.57 2.98 36.62
CA GLU A 946 -41.06 4.17 37.32
C GLU A 946 -40.47 3.85 38.70
N ALA A 947 -41.10 2.95 39.47
CA ALA A 947 -40.59 2.53 40.77
C ALA A 947 -39.31 1.67 40.67
N LEU A 948 -39.25 0.79 39.67
CA LEU A 948 -38.09 -0.06 39.40
C LEU A 948 -36.87 0.77 38.94
N ASP A 949 -37.07 1.69 38.01
CA ASP A 949 -36.01 2.59 37.53
C ASP A 949 -35.54 3.52 38.64
N LYS A 950 -36.47 4.10 39.43
CA LYS A 950 -36.10 4.96 40.56
C LYS A 950 -35.33 4.22 41.64
N MET A 951 -35.63 2.95 41.91
CA MET A 951 -34.81 2.12 42.80
C MET A 951 -33.36 2.01 42.27
N GLY A 952 -33.18 1.82 40.97
CA GLY A 952 -31.86 1.82 40.34
C GLY A 952 -31.17 3.20 40.41
N MET A 953 -31.91 4.28 40.16
CA MET A 953 -31.43 5.66 40.25
C MET A 953 -30.98 6.01 41.68
N ASP A 954 -31.82 5.75 42.69
CA ASP A 954 -31.53 6.00 44.10
C ASP A 954 -30.28 5.24 44.57
N ILE A 955 -30.07 4.01 44.07
CA ILE A 955 -28.86 3.22 44.33
C ILE A 955 -27.63 3.84 43.62
N ILE A 956 -27.75 4.29 42.37
CA ILE A 956 -26.67 5.00 41.67
C ILE A 956 -26.29 6.31 42.42
N GLU A 957 -27.23 7.02 43.02
CA GLU A 957 -26.94 8.22 43.84
C GLU A 957 -26.13 7.92 45.11
N THR A 958 -26.11 6.67 45.60
CA THR A 958 -25.25 6.27 46.73
C THR A 958 -23.76 6.25 46.39
N GLY A 959 -23.42 6.11 45.10
CA GLY A 959 -22.04 5.91 44.64
C GLY A 959 -21.52 4.48 44.81
N ASP A 960 -22.32 3.50 45.24
CA ASP A 960 -21.87 2.13 45.46
C ASP A 960 -22.15 1.16 44.28
N PRO A 961 -21.12 0.72 43.53
CA PRO A 961 -21.29 -0.24 42.44
C PRO A 961 -21.70 -1.64 42.94
N ASP A 962 -21.34 -2.02 44.17
CA ASP A 962 -21.68 -3.34 44.71
C ASP A 962 -23.20 -3.43 45.01
N ALA A 963 -23.79 -2.35 45.53
CA ALA A 963 -25.25 -2.21 45.65
C ALA A 963 -25.96 -2.20 44.28
N PHE A 964 -25.43 -1.47 43.29
CA PHE A 964 -26.00 -1.43 41.94
C PHE A 964 -25.97 -2.79 41.25
N LYS A 965 -24.87 -3.54 41.38
CA LYS A 965 -24.74 -4.93 40.92
C LYS A 965 -25.79 -5.85 41.54
N ASN A 966 -26.02 -5.75 42.86
CA ASN A 966 -27.03 -6.56 43.53
C ASN A 966 -28.46 -6.24 43.04
N TYR A 967 -28.80 -4.95 42.87
CA TYR A 967 -30.08 -4.54 42.27
C TYR A 967 -30.29 -5.11 40.86
N LEU A 968 -29.26 -5.14 40.01
CA LEU A 968 -29.35 -5.75 38.69
C LEU A 968 -29.60 -7.26 38.78
N LEU A 969 -28.91 -7.96 39.69
CA LEU A 969 -29.07 -9.41 39.93
C LEU A 969 -30.43 -9.78 40.55
N GLU A 970 -31.06 -8.88 41.30
CA GLU A 970 -32.38 -9.10 41.93
C GLU A 970 -33.56 -8.76 41.00
N THR A 971 -33.35 -7.90 39.99
CA THR A 971 -34.45 -7.34 39.18
C THR A 971 -34.38 -7.65 37.68
N ASP A 972 -33.22 -8.05 37.17
CA ASP A 972 -32.90 -8.16 35.73
C ASP A 972 -33.25 -6.89 34.92
N ASN A 973 -33.27 -5.69 35.54
CA ASN A 973 -33.70 -4.49 34.83
C ASN A 973 -32.77 -4.18 33.64
N THR A 974 -33.38 -4.09 32.47
CA THR A 974 -32.79 -3.98 31.12
C THR A 974 -32.06 -2.66 30.80
N ILE A 975 -31.43 -2.04 31.81
CA ILE A 975 -30.56 -0.87 31.67
C ILE A 975 -29.39 -1.22 30.72
N CYS A 976 -29.35 -0.58 29.56
CA CYS A 976 -28.37 -0.87 28.50
C CYS A 976 -26.95 -0.43 28.91
N GLY A 977 -26.81 0.78 29.46
CA GLY A 977 -25.56 1.36 29.93
C GLY A 977 -25.12 0.91 31.33
N ARG A 978 -25.65 -0.21 31.85
CA ARG A 978 -25.28 -0.76 33.17
C ARG A 978 -23.76 -0.95 33.36
N HIS A 979 -23.05 -1.38 32.32
CA HIS A 979 -21.60 -1.57 32.36
C HIS A 979 -20.84 -0.22 32.41
N PRO A 980 -21.11 0.77 31.53
CA PRO A 980 -20.66 2.15 31.71
C PRO A 980 -20.94 2.75 33.10
N ILE A 981 -22.15 2.54 33.63
CA ILE A 981 -22.53 3.05 34.97
C ILE A 981 -21.71 2.36 36.07
N SER A 982 -21.57 1.03 36.04
CA SER A 982 -20.77 0.28 37.02
C SER A 982 -19.28 0.69 36.98
N VAL A 983 -18.70 0.84 35.79
CA VAL A 983 -17.35 1.37 35.61
C VAL A 983 -17.23 2.78 36.22
N PHE A 984 -18.17 3.68 35.94
CA PHE A 984 -18.15 5.04 36.49
C PHE A 984 -18.31 5.08 38.01
N LEU A 985 -19.21 4.26 38.58
CA LEU A 985 -19.34 4.09 40.03
C LEU A 985 -18.03 3.57 40.65
N HIS A 986 -17.37 2.59 40.02
CA HIS A 986 -16.03 2.16 40.44
C HIS A 986 -14.95 3.24 40.28
N MET A 987 -15.05 4.16 39.30
CA MET A 987 -14.14 5.32 39.21
C MET A 987 -14.32 6.25 40.41
N LEU A 988 -15.56 6.65 40.73
CA LEU A 988 -15.85 7.54 41.86
C LEU A 988 -15.53 6.90 43.23
N LYS A 989 -15.68 5.56 43.34
CA LYS A 989 -15.30 4.79 44.54
C LYS A 989 -13.77 4.73 44.76
N ASN A 990 -12.97 4.89 43.71
CA ASN A 990 -11.50 4.82 43.77
C ASN A 990 -10.78 6.16 43.56
N SER A 991 -11.50 7.25 43.22
CA SER A 991 -10.93 8.60 43.11
C SER A 991 -10.70 9.25 44.48
N SER A 992 -9.69 10.13 44.58
CA SER A 992 -9.47 10.92 45.79
C SER A 992 -10.51 12.04 45.92
N THR A 993 -10.87 12.67 44.79
CA THR A 993 -11.99 13.61 44.65
C THR A 993 -13.30 12.90 44.98
N LYS A 994 -14.13 13.52 45.82
CA LYS A 994 -15.47 13.03 46.13
C LYS A 994 -16.49 13.71 45.24
N VAL A 995 -17.35 12.88 44.65
CA VAL A 995 -18.33 13.27 43.63
C VAL A 995 -19.62 12.53 43.93
N LYS A 996 -20.74 13.24 44.03
CA LYS A 996 -22.08 12.67 44.20
C LYS A 996 -22.88 12.77 42.90
N ILE A 997 -23.55 11.68 42.54
CA ILE A 997 -24.49 11.65 41.41
C ILE A 997 -25.86 12.11 41.92
N ARG A 998 -26.55 12.96 41.15
CA ARG A 998 -27.96 13.33 41.37
C ARG A 998 -28.73 13.30 40.05
N PHE A 999 -29.86 12.61 40.03
CA PHE A 999 -30.80 12.61 38.92
C PHE A 999 -31.64 13.89 38.92
N LEU A 1000 -31.79 14.47 37.72
CA LEU A 1000 -32.43 15.75 37.45
C LEU A 1000 -33.71 15.58 36.62
N ARG A 1001 -33.82 14.45 35.89
CA ARG A 1001 -34.99 14.12 35.06
C ARG A 1001 -35.21 12.61 34.97
N TYR A 1002 -36.48 12.22 34.90
CA TYR A 1002 -36.94 10.89 34.52
C TYR A 1002 -38.15 11.03 33.58
N GLU A 1003 -38.14 10.32 32.46
CA GLU A 1003 -39.22 10.26 31.47
C GLU A 1003 -39.38 8.83 30.93
N GLN A 1004 -40.48 8.57 30.23
CA GLN A 1004 -40.78 7.29 29.58
C GLN A 1004 -41.31 7.57 28.18
N SER A 1005 -40.84 6.84 27.17
CA SER A 1005 -41.26 7.03 25.77
C SER A 1005 -42.76 6.81 25.54
N SER A 1006 -43.40 5.99 26.39
CA SER A 1006 -44.85 5.86 26.48
C SER A 1006 -45.27 5.32 27.86
N GLN A 1007 -46.50 5.59 28.27
CA GLN A 1007 -47.06 5.03 29.51
C GLN A 1007 -47.72 3.67 29.26
N CYS A 1008 -46.97 2.59 29.49
CA CYS A 1008 -47.51 1.23 29.46
C CYS A 1008 -48.69 1.04 30.44
N LYS A 1009 -49.77 0.44 29.93
CA LYS A 1009 -51.04 0.12 30.59
C LYS A 1009 -51.47 -1.33 30.38
N SER A 1010 -51.00 -1.98 29.30
CA SER A 1010 -51.23 -3.40 28.99
C SER A 1010 -49.94 -4.18 28.75
N THR A 1011 -50.00 -5.51 28.79
CA THR A 1011 -48.87 -6.40 28.47
C THR A 1011 -48.54 -6.52 26.98
N ARG A 1012 -49.29 -5.82 26.11
CA ARG A 1012 -48.98 -5.66 24.68
C ARG A 1012 -48.22 -4.37 24.39
N ASP A 1013 -48.12 -3.48 25.37
CA ASP A 1013 -47.46 -2.20 25.24
C ASP A 1013 -45.93 -2.38 25.36
N SER A 1014 -45.16 -1.36 24.97
CA SER A 1014 -43.73 -1.33 25.22
C SER A 1014 -43.22 0.11 25.37
N SER A 1015 -42.27 0.33 26.28
CA SER A 1015 -41.67 1.63 26.55
C SER A 1015 -40.17 1.49 26.79
N VAL A 1016 -39.45 2.59 26.57
CA VAL A 1016 -38.08 2.77 27.06
C VAL A 1016 -38.10 3.93 28.04
N SER A 1017 -37.42 3.79 29.17
CA SER A 1017 -37.26 4.84 30.17
C SER A 1017 -35.99 5.65 29.92
N TYR A 1018 -36.07 6.95 30.18
CA TYR A 1018 -34.95 7.90 30.05
C TYR A 1018 -34.70 8.57 31.39
N ALA A 1019 -33.45 8.59 31.84
CA ALA A 1019 -33.04 9.30 33.05
C ALA A 1019 -31.82 10.16 32.74
N SER A 1020 -31.72 11.30 33.44
CA SER A 1020 -30.59 12.23 33.27
C SER A 1020 -30.07 12.69 34.62
N ALA A 1021 -28.76 12.59 34.83
CA ALA A 1021 -28.08 12.91 36.07
C ALA A 1021 -26.85 13.80 35.88
N ALA A 1022 -26.47 14.51 36.93
CA ALA A 1022 -25.20 15.21 37.04
C ALA A 1022 -24.38 14.64 38.21
N ALA A 1023 -23.10 14.40 37.97
CA ALA A 1023 -22.11 14.01 38.96
C ALA A 1023 -21.32 15.26 39.36
N LYS A 1024 -21.47 15.71 40.62
CA LYS A 1024 -20.90 16.96 41.13
C LYS A 1024 -19.91 16.72 42.25
N ILE A 1025 -18.86 17.55 42.36
CA ILE A 1025 -17.94 17.53 43.50
C ILE A 1025 -18.74 17.72 44.80
N ASP A 1026 -18.41 16.90 45.80
CA ASP A 1026 -18.94 16.97 47.16
C ASP A 1026 -17.97 17.81 48.01
N ALA A 1027 -18.46 18.95 48.53
CA ALA A 1027 -17.67 20.00 49.18
C ALA A 1027 -17.72 19.93 50.72
#